data_AF-A0A4Q7YZQ1-F1
#
_entry.id   AF-A0A4Q7YZQ1-F1
#
_cell.length_a   1.000
_cell.length_b   1.000
_cell.length_c   1.000
_cell.angle_alpha   90.00
_cell.angle_beta   90.00
_cell.angle_gamma   90.00
#
_symmetry.space_group_name_H-M   'P 1'
#
loop_
_entity.id
_entity.type
_entity.pdbx_description
1 polymer ?
#
loop_
_entity_poly.entity_id
_entity_poly.type
_entity_poly.pdbx_seq_one_letter_code
_entity_poly.pdbx_strand_id
1 'polypeptide(L)'
;MKLFRAAAIGGMFAVQAMWGVDARAEGALKIDQASAKMADSAMREWPKGVVATENHPSNWGYEEGVLLDGMAAQWHTTANGDDFRYIKASIDKYVTEDGTIKNYHADAHSLDEIELGRSVLLVYRVTQQPKYYKAAKYIYDQLALQPRTASGGYWHKQIYPNQMWLDGAYMAAPFRAEYAVTFQQPEDFNDIAKQLLLMDQHMRDAKTGLLRHGWDESKQMKWADPKTGRSPEAWGRAMGWYAMALVDVLDWFPANHPDRPELIRVLNRTAKAIVAYQDKKTGLWWQVLDKGSQKGNFHEASASCMFVYALAKGTRMGYLPQADDAAAQRGWKAIQTTFVTTGADGLTSLEGTVKVGGLGGSPYRSGTFDYYIGEKTTTNDAKGIGAFLLAGSELAQAGTEALGQGKTVLVDAWFNSQTRKNAAGQTELFHYKWDDDANPGFAFFGRAFQRYGVKLATLTTAPTVADLRKAQIYLMASPDIPAKNPNLHYMDLASGDAIEAWVKAGGVLILMQNDKTNSEFDHFNTMTERFGLHFNAVLRNTVDNNYWPQGTVMVPEGTGVFEYPHQAYLKEISTITLSAPAKSILTDKGDVLMAVAKVGKGTVFAVVDPWIYNEYVDRRNKLPLEFDGYDAAIDLAGWAVRQTK
;
A
#
# COMPACT_ATOMS: atom_id res chain seq x y z
N MET A 1 40.68 -44.97 33.79
CA MET A 1 39.34 -44.76 34.38
C MET A 1 39.28 -43.34 34.93
N LYS A 2 38.46 -42.47 34.32
CA LYS A 2 37.91 -41.16 34.76
C LYS A 2 38.91 -40.01 35.03
N LEU A 3 39.02 -38.99 34.16
CA LEU A 3 38.13 -37.81 33.93
C LEU A 3 38.08 -36.84 35.11
N PHE A 4 38.54 -35.60 34.92
CA PHE A 4 37.68 -34.40 34.98
C PHE A 4 38.25 -33.25 34.14
N ARG A 5 37.38 -32.68 33.30
CA ARG A 5 37.60 -31.55 32.39
C ARG A 5 37.46 -30.23 33.17
N ALA A 6 38.33 -29.26 32.88
CA ALA A 6 38.06 -27.85 33.11
C ALA A 6 38.04 -27.16 31.75
N ALA A 7 36.86 -26.78 31.26
CA ALA A 7 36.69 -25.95 30.08
C ALA A 7 36.48 -24.51 30.56
N ALA A 8 37.45 -23.64 30.28
CA ALA A 8 37.32 -22.21 30.43
C ALA A 8 36.46 -21.68 29.27
N ILE A 9 35.31 -21.09 29.60
CA ILE A 9 34.44 -20.39 28.66
C ILE A 9 35.06 -19.03 28.37
N GLY A 10 35.86 -18.96 27.31
CA GLY A 10 36.25 -17.71 26.69
C GLY A 10 35.11 -17.22 25.80
N GLY A 11 34.45 -16.14 26.19
CA GLY A 11 33.40 -15.50 25.42
C GLY A 11 33.94 -14.94 24.11
N MET A 12 33.60 -15.59 22.99
CA MET A 12 33.65 -14.98 21.68
C MET A 12 32.41 -14.11 21.51
N PHE A 13 32.60 -12.79 21.47
CA PHE A 13 31.68 -11.87 20.80
C PHE A 13 31.67 -12.22 19.31
N ALA A 14 30.80 -13.16 18.92
CA ALA A 14 30.44 -13.36 17.54
C ALA A 14 29.38 -12.32 17.18
N VAL A 15 29.82 -11.16 16.70
CA VAL A 15 28.98 -10.31 15.86
C VAL A 15 28.77 -11.09 14.57
N GLN A 16 27.66 -11.82 14.47
CA GLN A 16 27.22 -12.39 13.20
C GLN A 16 26.83 -11.24 12.27
N ALA A 17 27.76 -10.88 11.40
CA ALA A 17 27.45 -10.21 10.15
C ALA A 17 26.62 -11.17 9.28
N MET A 18 25.29 -11.02 9.32
CA MET A 18 24.38 -11.53 8.30
C MET A 18 23.91 -10.38 7.40
N TRP A 19 24.84 -9.73 6.71
CA TRP A 19 24.51 -8.80 5.62
C TRP A 19 25.55 -9.04 4.52
N GLY A 20 25.15 -9.69 3.43
CA GLY A 20 26.06 -10.05 2.34
C GLY A 20 25.66 -11.24 1.47
N VAL A 21 24.41 -11.68 1.49
CA VAL A 21 23.83 -12.38 0.32
C VAL A 21 23.12 -11.30 -0.47
N ASP A 22 23.36 -11.21 -1.79
CA ASP A 22 22.65 -10.31 -2.69
C ASP A 22 21.14 -10.35 -2.40
N ALA A 23 20.62 -9.39 -1.62
CA ALA A 23 19.20 -9.32 -1.32
C ALA A 23 18.51 -8.87 -2.62
N ARG A 24 17.78 -9.81 -3.25
CA ARG A 24 17.07 -9.60 -4.51
C ARG A 24 15.58 -9.68 -4.24
N ALA A 25 14.79 -8.85 -4.93
CA ALA A 25 13.35 -9.04 -4.92
C ALA A 25 13.07 -10.25 -5.80
N GLU A 26 12.41 -11.24 -5.24
CA GLU A 26 11.83 -12.31 -6.04
C GLU A 26 10.58 -11.74 -6.75
N GLY A 27 10.24 -12.27 -7.94
CA GLY A 27 9.07 -11.82 -8.74
C GLY A 27 7.75 -11.76 -7.94
N ALA A 28 6.82 -10.91 -8.37
CA ALA A 28 5.57 -10.60 -7.67
C ALA A 28 4.57 -11.76 -7.67
N LEU A 29 4.51 -12.55 -8.75
CA LEU A 29 3.61 -13.70 -8.85
C LEU A 29 4.18 -14.92 -8.15
N LYS A 30 4.03 -14.91 -6.82
CA LYS A 30 4.22 -16.10 -6.00
C LYS A 30 2.88 -16.59 -5.48
N ILE A 31 2.23 -17.42 -6.30
CA ILE A 31 1.01 -18.18 -5.93
C ILE A 31 1.23 -18.99 -4.64
N ASP A 32 2.49 -19.29 -4.30
CA ASP A 32 2.84 -20.04 -3.10
C ASP A 32 2.93 -19.23 -1.79
N GLN A 33 2.85 -17.89 -1.84
CA GLN A 33 2.84 -17.06 -0.64
C GLN A 33 1.62 -17.35 0.24
N ALA A 34 1.80 -17.27 1.56
CA ALA A 34 0.73 -17.57 2.50
C ALA A 34 -0.49 -16.65 2.32
N SER A 35 -0.29 -15.35 2.02
CA SER A 35 -1.38 -14.42 1.71
C SER A 35 -2.08 -14.77 0.39
N ALA A 36 -1.36 -15.19 -0.64
CA ALA A 36 -1.96 -15.63 -1.91
C ALA A 36 -2.86 -16.87 -1.72
N LYS A 37 -2.37 -17.87 -0.98
CA LYS A 37 -3.15 -19.08 -0.64
C LYS A 37 -4.38 -18.75 0.20
N MET A 38 -4.26 -17.80 1.12
CA MET A 38 -5.40 -17.34 1.92
C MET A 38 -6.41 -16.55 1.07
N ALA A 39 -5.97 -15.71 0.14
CA ALA A 39 -6.85 -14.98 -0.77
C ALA A 39 -7.64 -15.93 -1.67
N ASP A 40 -6.97 -16.95 -2.24
CA ASP A 40 -7.62 -18.01 -3.01
C ASP A 40 -8.65 -18.77 -2.16
N SER A 41 -8.34 -19.05 -0.90
CA SER A 41 -9.24 -19.72 0.03
C SER A 41 -10.45 -18.84 0.36
N ALA A 42 -10.24 -17.55 0.62
CA ALA A 42 -11.30 -16.58 0.87
C ALA A 42 -12.25 -16.41 -0.33
N MET A 43 -11.72 -16.38 -1.55
CA MET A 43 -12.54 -16.31 -2.77
C MET A 43 -13.39 -17.57 -2.99
N ARG A 44 -12.94 -18.74 -2.49
CA ARG A 44 -13.69 -20.00 -2.55
C ARG A 44 -14.72 -20.12 -1.42
N GLU A 45 -14.37 -19.69 -0.21
CA GLU A 45 -15.26 -19.63 0.96
C GLU A 45 -16.43 -18.66 0.71
N TRP A 46 -16.13 -17.45 0.20
CA TRP A 46 -17.10 -16.40 -0.08
C TRP A 46 -17.13 -16.04 -1.57
N PRO A 47 -17.72 -16.90 -2.42
CA PRO A 47 -17.72 -16.68 -3.86
C PRO A 47 -18.43 -15.37 -4.21
N LYS A 48 -17.86 -14.67 -5.21
CA LYS A 48 -18.31 -13.36 -5.67
C LYS A 48 -18.30 -12.29 -4.56
N GLY A 49 -17.59 -12.50 -3.45
CA GLY A 49 -17.51 -11.56 -2.34
C GLY A 49 -18.66 -11.60 -1.35
N VAL A 50 -19.55 -12.61 -1.42
CA VAL A 50 -20.73 -12.63 -0.54
C VAL A 50 -20.25 -13.11 0.83
N VAL A 51 -19.74 -12.17 1.61
CA VAL A 51 -19.19 -12.46 2.94
C VAL A 51 -20.35 -12.64 3.89
N ALA A 52 -20.53 -13.86 4.37
CA ALA A 52 -21.46 -14.17 5.43
C ALA A 52 -20.75 -13.97 6.77
N THR A 53 -20.92 -12.79 7.38
CA THR A 53 -20.45 -12.55 8.75
C THR A 53 -21.59 -12.77 9.74
N GLU A 54 -21.27 -13.06 11.00
CA GLU A 54 -22.29 -13.33 12.02
C GLU A 54 -23.17 -12.10 12.31
N ASN A 55 -22.59 -10.90 12.24
CA ASN A 55 -23.29 -9.64 12.53
C ASN A 55 -23.98 -9.05 11.29
N HIS A 56 -23.38 -9.23 10.11
CA HIS A 56 -23.84 -8.66 8.84
C HIS A 56 -23.84 -9.74 7.75
N PRO A 57 -24.68 -10.79 7.85
CA PRO A 57 -24.70 -11.84 6.86
C PRO A 57 -25.18 -11.27 5.52
N SER A 58 -24.26 -11.12 4.56
CA SER A 58 -24.54 -10.53 3.23
C SER A 58 -25.07 -9.09 3.26
N ASN A 59 -24.68 -8.31 4.28
CA ASN A 59 -25.03 -6.90 4.43
C ASN A 59 -23.78 -6.03 4.47
N TRP A 60 -23.95 -4.75 4.12
CA TRP A 60 -22.93 -3.72 4.27
C TRP A 60 -22.38 -3.72 5.71
N GLY A 61 -21.05 -3.75 5.84
CA GLY A 61 -20.38 -3.79 7.14
C GLY A 61 -18.85 -3.81 7.02
N TYR A 62 -18.19 -3.29 8.05
CA TYR A 62 -16.73 -3.19 8.10
C TYR A 62 -16.02 -4.55 8.07
N GLU A 63 -16.66 -5.64 8.50
CA GLU A 63 -16.02 -6.95 8.43
C GLU A 63 -15.71 -7.38 6.99
N GLU A 64 -16.60 -7.05 6.05
CA GLU A 64 -16.36 -7.25 4.62
C GLU A 64 -15.31 -6.26 4.11
N GLY A 65 -15.38 -5.00 4.50
CA GLY A 65 -14.43 -4.01 4.01
C GLY A 65 -12.98 -4.27 4.45
N VAL A 66 -12.76 -4.75 5.67
CA VAL A 66 -11.43 -5.16 6.16
C VAL A 66 -10.89 -6.34 5.35
N LEU A 67 -11.75 -7.32 5.00
CA LEU A 67 -11.36 -8.41 4.11
C LEU A 67 -10.92 -7.85 2.75
N LEU A 68 -11.70 -6.91 2.19
CA LEU A 68 -11.41 -6.30 0.90
C LEU A 68 -10.16 -5.40 0.93
N ASP A 69 -9.84 -4.75 2.04
CA ASP A 69 -8.57 -4.07 2.26
C ASP A 69 -7.39 -5.06 2.17
N GLY A 70 -7.54 -6.24 2.77
CA GLY A 70 -6.58 -7.34 2.62
C GLY A 70 -6.44 -7.84 1.18
N MET A 71 -7.56 -8.04 0.48
CA MET A 71 -7.56 -8.40 -0.95
C MET A 71 -6.92 -7.30 -1.81
N ALA A 72 -7.10 -6.03 -1.46
CA ALA A 72 -6.50 -4.90 -2.17
C ALA A 72 -4.98 -4.88 -1.97
N ALA A 73 -4.49 -5.13 -0.75
CA ALA A 73 -3.06 -5.28 -0.50
C ALA A 73 -2.46 -6.47 -1.27
N GLN A 74 -3.19 -7.58 -1.36
CA GLN A 74 -2.77 -8.75 -2.14
C GLN A 74 -2.72 -8.46 -3.64
N TRP A 75 -3.73 -7.78 -4.18
CA TRP A 75 -3.76 -7.32 -5.57
C TRP A 75 -2.57 -6.41 -5.87
N HIS A 76 -2.31 -5.41 -5.02
CA HIS A 76 -1.18 -4.50 -5.18
C HIS A 76 0.19 -5.19 -5.08
N THR A 77 0.29 -6.28 -4.33
CA THR A 77 1.54 -7.01 -4.12
C THR A 77 1.84 -8.01 -5.24
N THR A 78 0.80 -8.60 -5.84
CA THR A 78 0.95 -9.69 -6.82
C THR A 78 0.53 -9.31 -8.23
N ALA A 79 -0.18 -8.19 -8.39
CA ALA A 79 -0.82 -7.77 -9.62
C ALA A 79 -1.78 -8.83 -10.21
N ASN A 80 -2.36 -9.67 -9.34
CA ASN A 80 -3.37 -10.63 -9.72
C ASN A 80 -4.74 -9.94 -9.91
N GLY A 81 -5.14 -9.77 -11.17
CA GLY A 81 -6.42 -9.11 -11.49
C GLY A 81 -7.67 -9.82 -10.97
N ASP A 82 -7.60 -11.09 -10.53
CA ASP A 82 -8.75 -11.77 -9.90
C ASP A 82 -9.12 -11.14 -8.56
N ASP A 83 -8.12 -10.71 -7.78
CA ASP A 83 -8.33 -10.04 -6.50
C ASP A 83 -9.11 -8.73 -6.69
N PHE A 84 -8.73 -7.91 -7.67
CA PHE A 84 -9.47 -6.69 -8.00
C PHE A 84 -10.90 -6.99 -8.52
N ARG A 85 -11.04 -8.00 -9.39
CA ARG A 85 -12.37 -8.41 -9.88
C ARG A 85 -13.26 -8.85 -8.73
N TYR A 86 -12.71 -9.55 -7.73
CA TYR A 86 -13.41 -9.94 -6.53
C TYR A 86 -13.86 -8.72 -5.71
N ILE A 87 -12.97 -7.76 -5.45
CA ILE A 87 -13.30 -6.50 -4.76
C ILE A 87 -14.43 -5.76 -5.49
N LYS A 88 -14.29 -5.56 -6.80
CA LYS A 88 -15.31 -4.87 -7.60
C LYS A 88 -16.65 -5.60 -7.57
N ALA A 89 -16.65 -6.93 -7.72
CA ALA A 89 -17.87 -7.74 -7.67
C ALA A 89 -18.55 -7.67 -6.29
N SER A 90 -17.77 -7.48 -5.22
CA SER A 90 -18.28 -7.28 -3.86
C SER A 90 -19.03 -5.94 -3.75
N ILE A 91 -18.40 -4.85 -4.21
CA ILE A 91 -18.97 -3.50 -4.19
C ILE A 91 -20.20 -3.34 -5.10
N ASP A 92 -20.19 -3.97 -6.28
CA ASP A 92 -21.29 -3.89 -7.26
C ASP A 92 -22.63 -4.46 -6.74
N LYS A 93 -22.62 -5.24 -5.65
CA LYS A 93 -23.85 -5.71 -5.01
C LYS A 93 -24.61 -4.59 -4.32
N TYR A 94 -23.85 -3.69 -3.69
CA TYR A 94 -24.34 -2.61 -2.86
C TYR A 94 -24.56 -1.33 -3.67
N VAL A 95 -23.60 -0.97 -4.53
CA VAL A 95 -23.64 0.29 -5.30
C VAL A 95 -24.43 0.11 -6.59
N THR A 96 -25.60 0.74 -6.66
CA THR A 96 -26.47 0.73 -7.85
C THR A 96 -25.96 1.65 -8.95
N GLU A 97 -26.51 1.52 -10.15
CA GLU A 97 -26.11 2.33 -11.33
C GLU A 97 -26.28 3.84 -11.15
N ASP A 98 -27.25 4.28 -10.35
CA ASP A 98 -27.45 5.69 -10.02
C ASP A 98 -26.54 6.20 -8.89
N GLY A 99 -25.83 5.31 -8.19
CA GLY A 99 -24.90 5.61 -7.10
C GLY A 99 -25.47 5.46 -5.69
N THR A 100 -26.70 4.96 -5.53
CA THR A 100 -27.23 4.63 -4.18
C THR A 100 -26.56 3.38 -3.61
N ILE A 101 -26.56 3.26 -2.28
CA ILE A 101 -25.95 2.14 -1.56
C ILE A 101 -27.06 1.34 -0.86
N LYS A 102 -27.19 0.06 -1.20
CA LYS A 102 -28.12 -0.84 -0.51
C LYS A 102 -27.62 -1.17 0.89
N ASN A 103 -28.56 -1.23 1.85
CA ASN A 103 -28.33 -1.65 3.23
C ASN A 103 -27.29 -0.81 4.00
N TYR A 104 -27.05 0.42 3.57
CA TYR A 104 -26.22 1.39 4.29
C TYR A 104 -27.11 2.39 5.04
N HIS A 105 -26.87 2.53 6.35
CA HIS A 105 -27.73 3.27 7.28
C HIS A 105 -27.05 4.52 7.81
N ALA A 106 -27.03 5.60 7.00
CA ALA A 106 -26.34 6.84 7.36
C ALA A 106 -26.90 7.54 8.63
N ASP A 107 -28.19 7.34 8.92
CA ASP A 107 -28.90 7.87 10.09
C ASP A 107 -28.50 7.18 11.40
N ALA A 108 -27.88 6.00 11.33
CA ALA A 108 -27.30 5.35 12.50
C ALA A 108 -26.05 6.09 13.03
N HIS A 109 -25.48 7.00 12.23
CA HIS A 109 -24.22 7.71 12.48
C HIS A 109 -23.18 6.78 13.10
N SER A 110 -22.92 5.66 12.44
CA SER A 110 -22.01 4.62 12.90
C SER A 110 -20.72 4.71 12.11
N LEU A 111 -19.58 4.82 12.81
CA LEU A 111 -18.27 4.81 12.14
C LEU A 111 -18.01 3.46 11.44
N ASP A 112 -18.54 2.35 11.97
CA ASP A 112 -18.40 1.01 11.37
C ASP A 112 -18.98 0.92 9.96
N GLU A 113 -19.93 1.79 9.61
CA GLU A 113 -20.54 1.80 8.27
C GLU A 113 -19.65 2.51 7.24
N ILE A 114 -18.59 3.19 7.67
CA ILE A 114 -17.71 3.99 6.79
C ILE A 114 -16.63 3.14 6.14
N GLU A 115 -16.15 2.11 6.83
CA GLU A 115 -14.92 1.39 6.51
C GLU A 115 -14.94 0.76 5.09
N LEU A 116 -16.05 0.10 4.73
CA LEU A 116 -16.25 -0.49 3.40
C LEU A 116 -16.22 0.56 2.27
N GLY A 117 -16.39 1.84 2.61
CA GLY A 117 -16.19 2.97 1.70
C GLY A 117 -14.79 3.06 1.09
N ARG A 118 -13.75 2.50 1.74
CA ARG A 118 -12.39 2.41 1.17
C ARG A 118 -12.38 1.60 -0.12
N SER A 119 -13.08 0.48 -0.13
CA SER A 119 -13.22 -0.35 -1.33
C SER A 119 -14.05 0.35 -2.42
N VAL A 120 -15.05 1.17 -2.05
CA VAL A 120 -15.76 2.01 -3.02
C VAL A 120 -14.81 3.03 -3.67
N LEU A 121 -13.96 3.69 -2.87
CA LEU A 121 -12.95 4.63 -3.38
C LEU A 121 -11.92 3.94 -4.28
N LEU A 122 -11.42 2.78 -3.89
CA LEU A 122 -10.50 2.00 -4.73
C LEU A 122 -11.12 1.69 -6.09
N VAL A 123 -12.36 1.17 -6.10
CA VAL A 123 -13.06 0.85 -7.35
C VAL A 123 -13.32 2.13 -8.17
N TYR A 124 -13.61 3.27 -7.54
CA TYR A 124 -13.69 4.55 -8.24
C TYR A 124 -12.35 4.93 -8.89
N ARG A 125 -11.25 4.96 -8.12
CA ARG A 125 -9.92 5.36 -8.60
C ARG A 125 -9.47 4.51 -9.79
N VAL A 126 -9.79 3.21 -9.76
CA VAL A 126 -9.49 2.29 -10.85
C VAL A 126 -10.39 2.49 -12.08
N THR A 127 -11.71 2.56 -11.87
CA THR A 127 -12.68 2.48 -12.98
C THR A 127 -13.12 3.84 -13.51
N GLN A 128 -12.91 4.89 -12.73
CA GLN A 128 -13.36 6.26 -12.95
C GLN A 128 -14.89 6.38 -13.16
N GLN A 129 -15.68 5.39 -12.74
CA GLN A 129 -17.13 5.40 -12.96
C GLN A 129 -17.84 6.32 -11.95
N PRO A 130 -18.68 7.28 -12.40
CA PRO A 130 -19.33 8.26 -11.52
C PRO A 130 -20.23 7.68 -10.42
N LYS A 131 -20.77 6.47 -10.58
CA LYS A 131 -21.63 5.84 -9.56
C LYS A 131 -20.88 5.57 -8.25
N TYR A 132 -19.61 5.16 -8.33
CA TYR A 132 -18.79 4.93 -7.14
C TYR A 132 -18.39 6.25 -6.45
N TYR A 133 -18.17 7.32 -7.23
CA TYR A 133 -17.98 8.65 -6.63
C TYR A 133 -19.22 9.10 -5.84
N LYS A 134 -20.42 8.97 -6.41
CA LYS A 134 -21.66 9.32 -5.70
C LYS A 134 -21.82 8.53 -4.40
N ALA A 135 -21.56 7.23 -4.44
CA ALA A 135 -21.57 6.38 -3.25
C ALA A 135 -20.52 6.83 -2.21
N ALA A 136 -19.27 7.03 -2.62
CA ALA A 136 -18.21 7.51 -1.74
C ALA A 136 -18.52 8.88 -1.14
N LYS A 137 -19.10 9.79 -1.92
CA LYS A 137 -19.56 11.09 -1.43
C LYS A 137 -20.66 10.94 -0.38
N TYR A 138 -21.63 10.05 -0.59
CA TYR A 138 -22.69 9.82 0.38
C TYR A 138 -22.16 9.31 1.73
N ILE A 139 -21.18 8.41 1.70
CA ILE A 139 -20.47 7.92 2.89
C ILE A 139 -19.70 9.06 3.57
N TYR A 140 -18.98 9.86 2.77
CA TYR A 140 -18.24 11.03 3.26
C TYR A 140 -19.15 12.06 3.93
N ASP A 141 -20.32 12.35 3.35
CA ASP A 141 -21.27 13.32 3.89
C ASP A 141 -21.80 12.90 5.29
N GLN A 142 -21.87 11.60 5.61
CA GLN A 142 -22.19 11.13 6.96
C GLN A 142 -21.19 11.66 8.00
N LEU A 143 -19.89 11.72 7.69
CA LEU A 143 -18.84 12.14 8.63
C LEU A 143 -18.97 13.62 9.05
N ALA A 144 -19.61 14.45 8.23
CA ALA A 144 -19.94 15.82 8.59
C ALA A 144 -21.08 15.89 9.62
N LEU A 145 -22.00 14.92 9.59
CA LEU A 145 -23.14 14.81 10.50
C LEU A 145 -22.88 13.92 11.72
N GLN A 146 -21.73 13.22 11.74
CA GLN A 146 -21.34 12.35 12.84
C GLN A 146 -21.25 13.15 14.16
N PRO A 147 -22.00 12.75 15.21
CA PRO A 147 -21.96 13.43 16.50
C PRO A 147 -20.56 13.42 17.11
N ARG A 148 -20.28 14.41 17.96
CA ARG A 148 -18.95 14.59 18.56
C ARG A 148 -19.01 14.81 20.06
N THR A 149 -17.94 14.38 20.72
CA THR A 149 -17.61 14.74 22.10
C THR A 149 -17.39 16.26 22.20
N ALA A 150 -17.41 16.82 23.41
CA ALA A 150 -17.09 18.24 23.65
C ALA A 150 -15.66 18.60 23.21
N SER A 151 -14.72 17.65 23.29
CA SER A 151 -13.36 17.81 22.71
C SER A 151 -13.34 17.75 21.18
N GLY A 152 -14.44 17.39 20.52
CA GLY A 152 -14.58 17.33 19.06
C GLY A 152 -14.21 15.98 18.43
N GLY A 153 -14.06 14.93 19.25
CA GLY A 153 -13.84 13.57 18.78
C GLY A 153 -15.15 12.94 18.32
N TYR A 154 -15.14 12.10 17.28
CA TYR A 154 -16.35 11.42 16.83
C TYR A 154 -16.90 10.48 17.90
N TRP A 155 -18.21 10.54 18.13
CA TRP A 155 -18.90 9.43 18.77
C TRP A 155 -18.73 8.19 17.89
N HIS A 156 -18.49 7.04 18.50
CA HIS A 156 -18.32 5.80 17.76
C HIS A 156 -19.61 5.43 17.00
N LYS A 157 -20.77 5.60 17.65
CA LYS A 157 -22.11 5.47 17.04
C LYS A 157 -23.09 6.45 17.69
N GLN A 158 -24.21 6.77 17.02
CA GLN A 158 -25.32 7.53 17.64
C GLN A 158 -25.77 6.93 18.98
N ILE A 159 -25.79 5.61 19.07
CA ILE A 159 -26.20 4.85 20.28
C ILE A 159 -25.13 4.81 21.39
N TYR A 160 -23.92 5.31 21.13
CA TYR A 160 -22.81 5.39 22.09
C TYR A 160 -22.42 6.85 22.32
N PRO A 161 -23.28 7.65 22.99
CA PRO A 161 -23.03 9.05 23.19
C PRO A 161 -21.74 9.29 23.98
N ASN A 162 -21.00 10.32 23.57
CA ASN A 162 -19.75 10.80 24.17
C ASN A 162 -18.59 9.79 24.19
N GLN A 163 -18.68 8.71 23.41
CA GLN A 163 -17.70 7.62 23.43
C GLN A 163 -16.84 7.60 22.17
N MET A 164 -15.52 7.59 22.34
CA MET A 164 -14.55 7.25 21.30
C MET A 164 -13.99 5.85 21.56
N TRP A 165 -14.00 4.99 20.55
CA TRP A 165 -13.38 3.66 20.60
C TRP A 165 -12.23 3.61 19.58
N LEU A 166 -11.14 2.91 19.90
CA LEU A 166 -9.97 2.83 19.02
C LEU A 166 -10.31 2.28 17.63
N ASP A 167 -11.28 1.38 17.58
CA ASP A 167 -11.84 0.78 16.37
C ASP A 167 -12.22 1.85 15.35
N GLY A 168 -12.90 2.91 15.81
CA GLY A 168 -13.34 4.04 14.99
C GLY A 168 -12.21 4.79 14.29
N ALA A 169 -10.95 4.65 14.74
CA ALA A 169 -9.80 5.19 14.02
C ALA A 169 -9.67 4.56 12.65
N TYR A 170 -9.69 3.22 12.57
CA TYR A 170 -9.55 2.50 11.31
C TYR A 170 -10.80 2.62 10.45
N MET A 171 -11.97 2.64 11.08
CA MET A 171 -13.22 2.68 10.31
C MET A 171 -13.38 3.98 9.51
N ALA A 172 -12.86 5.11 10.01
CA ALA A 172 -13.12 6.42 9.41
C ALA A 172 -11.86 7.16 8.90
N ALA A 173 -10.74 7.11 9.62
CA ALA A 173 -9.61 7.99 9.31
C ALA A 173 -8.92 7.65 7.97
N PRO A 174 -8.62 6.37 7.64
CA PRO A 174 -8.08 6.02 6.32
C PRO A 174 -9.01 6.38 5.16
N PHE A 175 -10.31 6.05 5.27
CA PHE A 175 -11.32 6.42 4.25
C PHE A 175 -11.35 7.92 4.01
N ARG A 176 -11.39 8.73 5.07
CA ARG A 176 -11.45 10.19 4.94
C ARG A 176 -10.17 10.77 4.36
N ALA A 177 -9.00 10.24 4.77
CA ALA A 177 -7.72 10.67 4.22
C ALA A 177 -7.62 10.38 2.71
N GLU A 178 -8.06 9.20 2.29
CA GLU A 178 -8.11 8.80 0.89
C GLU A 178 -9.10 9.66 0.09
N TYR A 179 -10.30 9.89 0.63
CA TYR A 179 -11.30 10.78 0.02
C TYR A 179 -10.75 12.20 -0.16
N ALA A 180 -10.07 12.73 0.87
CA ALA A 180 -9.51 14.08 0.87
C ALA A 180 -8.44 14.28 -0.20
N VAL A 181 -7.57 13.29 -0.44
CA VAL A 181 -6.62 13.37 -1.57
C VAL A 181 -7.35 13.24 -2.90
N THR A 182 -8.20 12.21 -3.05
CA THR A 182 -8.88 11.89 -4.31
C THR A 182 -9.76 13.03 -4.81
N PHE A 183 -10.41 13.74 -3.89
CA PHE A 183 -11.34 14.83 -4.20
C PHE A 183 -10.89 16.19 -3.62
N GLN A 184 -9.58 16.38 -3.44
CA GLN A 184 -8.95 17.68 -3.13
C GLN A 184 -9.61 18.45 -1.96
N GLN A 185 -9.77 17.80 -0.80
CA GLN A 185 -10.30 18.38 0.46
C GLN A 185 -9.17 18.55 1.51
N PRO A 186 -8.19 19.45 1.30
CA PRO A 186 -7.00 19.55 2.17
C PRO A 186 -7.31 19.91 3.64
N GLU A 187 -8.45 20.54 3.91
CA GLU A 187 -8.89 20.92 5.25
C GLU A 187 -9.19 19.72 6.16
N ASP A 188 -9.51 18.56 5.59
CA ASP A 188 -9.87 17.36 6.34
C ASP A 188 -8.71 16.80 7.16
N PHE A 189 -7.46 17.05 6.75
CA PHE A 189 -6.29 16.53 7.44
C PHE A 189 -6.13 17.08 8.86
N ASN A 190 -6.61 18.29 9.13
CA ASN A 190 -6.62 18.86 10.48
C ASN A 190 -7.53 18.05 11.42
N ASP A 191 -8.73 17.68 10.94
CA ASP A 191 -9.68 16.91 11.75
C ASP A 191 -9.25 15.44 11.85
N ILE A 192 -8.72 14.84 10.78
CA ILE A 192 -8.13 13.48 10.82
C ILE A 192 -7.03 13.41 11.89
N ALA A 193 -6.10 14.37 11.90
CA ALA A 193 -5.07 14.43 12.94
C ALA A 193 -5.70 14.56 14.33
N LYS A 194 -6.65 15.49 14.50
CA LYS A 194 -7.35 15.69 15.77
C LYS A 194 -8.00 14.41 16.30
N GLN A 195 -8.69 13.63 15.45
CA GLN A 195 -9.32 12.38 15.86
C GLN A 195 -8.30 11.39 16.43
N LEU A 196 -7.20 11.17 15.71
CA LEU A 196 -6.16 10.21 16.12
C LEU A 196 -5.41 10.69 17.37
N LEU A 197 -5.11 11.98 17.47
CA LEU A 197 -4.39 12.55 18.62
C LEU A 197 -5.24 12.58 19.89
N LEU A 198 -6.57 12.80 19.79
CA LEU A 198 -7.47 12.70 20.94
C LEU A 198 -7.49 11.27 21.52
N MET A 199 -7.51 10.25 20.66
CA MET A 199 -7.45 8.86 21.12
C MET A 199 -6.12 8.58 21.86
N ASP A 200 -4.98 8.98 21.30
CA ASP A 200 -3.68 8.83 21.98
C ASP A 200 -3.65 9.58 23.33
N GLN A 201 -4.12 10.82 23.36
CA GLN A 201 -4.16 11.65 24.57
C GLN A 201 -5.03 11.03 25.67
N HIS A 202 -6.24 10.60 25.33
CA HIS A 202 -7.24 10.20 26.31
C HIS A 202 -7.24 8.72 26.63
N MET A 203 -6.69 7.85 25.78
CA MET A 203 -6.80 6.40 25.92
C MET A 203 -5.48 5.72 26.26
N ARG A 204 -4.34 6.39 26.02
CA ARG A 204 -3.01 5.84 26.39
C ARG A 204 -2.79 5.80 27.89
N ASP A 205 -2.42 4.64 28.38
CA ASP A 205 -1.86 4.44 29.72
C ASP A 205 -0.38 4.87 29.73
N ALA A 206 -0.04 5.87 30.57
CA ALA A 206 1.31 6.40 30.65
C ALA A 206 2.34 5.40 31.20
N LYS A 207 1.91 4.38 31.96
CA LYS A 207 2.79 3.38 32.56
C LYS A 207 3.19 2.29 31.56
N THR A 208 2.22 1.82 30.79
CA THR A 208 2.43 0.68 29.86
C THR A 208 2.67 1.14 28.42
N GLY A 209 2.21 2.34 28.06
CA GLY A 209 2.17 2.80 26.67
C GLY A 209 1.02 2.21 25.85
N LEU A 210 0.28 1.23 26.38
CA LEU A 210 -0.88 0.63 25.73
C LEU A 210 -2.07 1.59 25.75
N LEU A 211 -2.94 1.49 24.74
CA LEU A 211 -4.19 2.24 24.70
C LEU A 211 -5.35 1.37 25.20
N ARG A 212 -6.21 1.96 26.04
CA ARG A 212 -7.47 1.33 26.48
C ARG A 212 -8.47 1.33 25.33
N HIS A 213 -9.33 0.32 25.23
CA HIS A 213 -10.26 0.15 24.09
C HIS A 213 -11.19 1.36 23.86
N GLY A 214 -11.80 1.91 24.91
CA GLY A 214 -12.77 3.01 24.81
C GLY A 214 -12.53 4.13 25.80
N TRP A 215 -13.02 5.32 25.45
CA TRP A 215 -13.08 6.50 26.31
C TRP A 215 -14.46 7.15 26.22
N ASP A 216 -15.12 7.29 27.36
CA ASP A 216 -16.34 8.07 27.52
C ASP A 216 -15.98 9.42 28.16
N GLU A 217 -16.07 10.50 27.38
CA GLU A 217 -15.76 11.84 27.88
C GLU A 217 -16.72 12.28 29.00
N SER A 218 -17.98 11.83 28.94
CA SER A 218 -18.98 12.13 29.96
C SER A 218 -18.81 11.31 31.24
N LYS A 219 -18.07 10.18 31.15
CA LYS A 219 -17.81 9.23 32.24
C LYS A 219 -19.08 8.65 32.86
N GLN A 220 -20.16 8.59 32.10
CA GLN A 220 -21.47 8.10 32.56
C GLN A 220 -21.63 6.60 32.35
N MET A 221 -20.90 6.01 31.41
CA MET A 221 -20.92 4.57 31.17
C MET A 221 -20.34 3.81 32.37
N LYS A 222 -20.97 2.71 32.80
CA LYS A 222 -20.52 1.97 34.00
C LYS A 222 -19.14 1.31 33.85
N TRP A 223 -18.68 1.10 32.62
CA TRP A 223 -17.34 0.57 32.34
C TRP A 223 -16.26 1.67 32.40
N ALA A 224 -16.66 2.94 32.34
CA ALA A 224 -15.75 4.06 32.28
C ALA A 224 -15.19 4.36 33.67
N ASP A 225 -13.86 4.46 33.76
CA ASP A 225 -13.21 4.92 34.97
C ASP A 225 -13.68 6.33 35.34
N PRO A 226 -14.14 6.59 36.59
CA PRO A 226 -14.77 7.85 36.94
C PRO A 226 -13.81 9.06 36.91
N LYS A 227 -12.49 8.83 36.88
CA LYS A 227 -11.49 9.90 36.80
C LYS A 227 -11.11 10.20 35.36
N THR A 228 -10.84 9.17 34.58
CA THR A 228 -10.24 9.25 33.25
C THR A 228 -11.22 9.05 32.11
N GLY A 229 -12.36 8.38 32.35
CA GLY A 229 -13.34 7.98 31.34
C GLY A 229 -12.96 6.72 30.56
N ARG A 230 -11.83 6.09 30.87
CA ARG A 230 -11.27 4.98 30.08
C ARG A 230 -11.94 3.65 30.41
N SER A 231 -12.03 2.76 29.42
CA SER A 231 -12.33 1.34 29.65
C SER A 231 -11.19 0.65 30.41
N PRO A 232 -11.45 -0.46 31.12
CA PRO A 232 -10.45 -1.00 32.04
C PRO A 232 -9.32 -1.77 31.32
N GLU A 233 -9.58 -2.40 30.17
CA GLU A 233 -8.60 -3.29 29.52
C GLU A 233 -7.99 -2.71 28.23
N ALA A 234 -6.76 -3.12 27.95
CA ALA A 234 -6.08 -2.92 26.68
C ALA A 234 -6.32 -4.15 25.78
N TRP A 235 -7.40 -4.08 24.99
CA TRP A 235 -7.79 -5.15 24.07
C TRP A 235 -6.93 -5.13 22.81
N GLY A 236 -6.37 -6.29 22.45
CA GLY A 236 -5.43 -6.46 21.35
C GLY A 236 -5.93 -5.90 20.02
N ARG A 237 -7.11 -6.33 19.57
CA ARG A 237 -7.63 -5.91 18.26
C ARG A 237 -7.96 -4.42 18.20
N ALA A 238 -8.51 -3.82 19.26
CA ALA A 238 -8.73 -2.37 19.31
C ALA A 238 -7.43 -1.58 19.12
N MET A 239 -6.34 -1.99 19.78
CA MET A 239 -5.03 -1.37 19.57
C MET A 239 -4.45 -1.68 18.19
N GLY A 240 -4.77 -2.85 17.62
CA GLY A 240 -4.48 -3.22 16.24
C GLY A 240 -5.10 -2.24 15.24
N TRP A 241 -6.41 -1.97 15.34
CA TRP A 241 -7.11 -0.99 14.51
C TRP A 241 -6.44 0.38 14.57
N TYR A 242 -6.09 0.84 15.77
CA TYR A 242 -5.43 2.12 15.93
C TYR A 242 -4.04 2.17 15.26
N ALA A 243 -3.25 1.09 15.39
CA ALA A 243 -1.95 1.00 14.76
C ALA A 243 -2.05 0.98 13.22
N MET A 244 -3.01 0.22 12.67
CA MET A 244 -3.27 0.19 11.23
C MET A 244 -3.75 1.56 10.72
N ALA A 245 -4.64 2.22 11.46
CA ALA A 245 -5.13 3.55 11.09
C ALA A 245 -3.99 4.56 11.02
N LEU A 246 -3.08 4.58 12.01
CA LEU A 246 -1.93 5.48 12.05
C LEU A 246 -0.98 5.29 10.87
N VAL A 247 -0.71 4.05 10.46
CA VAL A 247 0.20 3.79 9.33
C VAL A 247 -0.48 4.06 7.99
N ASP A 248 -1.77 3.74 7.84
CA ASP A 248 -2.50 3.91 6.58
C ASP A 248 -2.83 5.36 6.26
N VAL A 249 -3.17 6.19 7.24
CA VAL A 249 -3.43 7.61 6.98
C VAL A 249 -2.19 8.32 6.43
N LEU A 250 -0.98 7.88 6.83
CA LEU A 250 0.28 8.51 6.43
C LEU A 250 0.61 8.32 4.94
N ASP A 251 -0.02 7.37 4.25
CA ASP A 251 0.09 7.22 2.79
C ASP A 251 -0.55 8.40 2.05
N TRP A 252 -1.58 8.99 2.65
CA TRP A 252 -2.37 10.09 2.09
C TRP A 252 -2.06 11.44 2.72
N PHE A 253 -1.44 11.44 3.91
CA PHE A 253 -1.24 12.64 4.71
C PHE A 253 -0.21 13.59 4.08
N PRO A 254 -0.52 14.89 3.88
CA PRO A 254 0.39 15.82 3.22
C PRO A 254 1.73 15.92 3.94
N ALA A 255 2.83 15.76 3.19
CA ALA A 255 4.18 15.68 3.76
C ALA A 255 4.59 16.90 4.60
N ASN A 256 4.01 18.07 4.31
CA ASN A 256 4.26 19.35 4.97
C ASN A 256 3.21 19.75 6.02
N HIS A 257 2.22 18.89 6.31
CA HIS A 257 1.19 19.20 7.30
C HIS A 257 1.80 19.29 8.72
N PRO A 258 1.45 20.30 9.53
CA PRO A 258 2.07 20.56 10.83
C PRO A 258 1.93 19.40 11.84
N ASP A 259 0.83 18.66 11.81
CA ASP A 259 0.60 17.52 12.71
C ASP A 259 1.20 16.20 12.24
N ARG A 260 1.69 16.11 10.99
CA ARG A 260 2.27 14.85 10.47
C ARG A 260 3.43 14.33 11.34
N PRO A 261 4.37 15.16 11.82
CA PRO A 261 5.40 14.71 12.74
C PRO A 261 4.85 14.18 14.07
N GLU A 262 3.76 14.73 14.60
CA GLU A 262 3.16 14.19 15.83
C GLU A 262 2.48 12.84 15.58
N LEU A 263 1.77 12.67 14.47
CA LEU A 263 1.20 11.36 14.09
C LEU A 263 2.28 10.29 13.97
N ILE A 264 3.43 10.60 13.37
CA ILE A 264 4.59 9.68 13.31
C ILE A 264 5.13 9.39 14.72
N ARG A 265 5.21 10.40 15.60
CA ARG A 265 5.62 10.18 17.00
C ARG A 265 4.64 9.29 17.75
N VAL A 266 3.34 9.45 17.55
CA VAL A 266 2.29 8.58 18.10
C VAL A 266 2.47 7.15 17.59
N LEU A 267 2.63 6.97 16.28
CA LEU A 267 2.90 5.65 15.67
C LEU A 267 4.12 4.98 16.31
N ASN A 268 5.22 5.71 16.52
CA ASN A 268 6.41 5.19 17.19
C ASN A 268 6.14 4.81 18.66
N ARG A 269 5.35 5.59 19.41
CA ARG A 269 4.94 5.25 20.78
C ARG A 269 4.09 3.98 20.82
N THR A 270 3.12 3.87 19.92
CA THR A 270 2.24 2.71 19.76
C THR A 270 3.04 1.46 19.40
N ALA A 271 3.92 1.54 18.39
CA ALA A 271 4.80 0.46 17.97
C ALA A 271 5.72 -0.02 19.11
N LYS A 272 6.31 0.92 19.87
CA LYS A 272 7.12 0.58 21.04
C LYS A 272 6.35 -0.22 22.08
N ALA A 273 5.09 0.14 22.34
CA ALA A 273 4.24 -0.61 23.26
C ALA A 273 3.87 -2.00 22.69
N ILE A 274 3.53 -2.09 21.41
CA ILE A 274 3.30 -3.37 20.72
C ILE A 274 4.51 -4.29 20.87
N VAL A 275 5.71 -3.83 20.53
CA VAL A 275 6.93 -4.63 20.63
C VAL A 275 7.23 -5.04 22.07
N ALA A 276 7.02 -4.15 23.05
CA ALA A 276 7.25 -4.45 24.47
C ALA A 276 6.34 -5.55 25.02
N TYR A 277 5.12 -5.69 24.49
CA TYR A 277 4.13 -6.68 24.90
C TYR A 277 4.02 -7.88 23.96
N GLN A 278 4.92 -8.02 22.99
CA GLN A 278 5.05 -9.27 22.22
C GLN A 278 5.50 -10.40 23.17
N ASP A 279 4.78 -11.52 23.17
CA ASP A 279 5.17 -12.67 23.98
C ASP A 279 6.50 -13.24 23.50
N LYS A 280 7.52 -13.19 24.36
CA LYS A 280 8.88 -13.64 24.04
C LYS A 280 8.96 -15.13 23.74
N LYS A 281 8.00 -15.93 24.20
CA LYS A 281 7.99 -17.38 23.99
C LYS A 281 7.43 -17.76 22.63
N THR A 282 6.32 -17.15 22.23
CA THR A 282 5.61 -17.52 21.01
C THR A 282 5.88 -16.55 19.85
N GLY A 283 6.13 -15.28 20.13
CA GLY A 283 6.15 -14.20 19.13
C GLY A 283 4.77 -13.57 18.86
N LEU A 284 3.72 -14.02 19.55
CA LEU A 284 2.34 -13.56 19.37
C LEU A 284 1.92 -12.53 20.41
N TRP A 285 0.73 -11.97 20.25
CA TRP A 285 0.11 -11.04 21.20
C TRP A 285 -1.16 -11.62 21.82
N TRP A 286 -1.40 -11.24 23.07
CA TRP A 286 -2.53 -11.70 23.87
C TRP A 286 -3.81 -10.92 23.56
N GLN A 287 -4.97 -11.54 23.73
CA GLN A 287 -6.29 -10.90 23.66
C GLN A 287 -6.37 -9.67 24.59
N VAL A 288 -5.93 -9.82 25.84
CA VAL A 288 -5.66 -8.68 26.74
C VAL A 288 -4.16 -8.52 26.93
N LEU A 289 -3.60 -7.46 26.34
CA LEU A 289 -2.17 -7.35 26.02
C LEU A 289 -1.25 -7.42 27.25
N ASP A 290 -1.62 -6.75 28.34
CA ASP A 290 -0.80 -6.65 29.56
C ASP A 290 -1.09 -7.75 30.59
N LYS A 291 -1.92 -8.74 30.24
CA LYS A 291 -2.37 -9.80 31.16
C LYS A 291 -2.06 -11.21 30.66
N GLY A 292 -0.98 -11.38 29.90
CA GLY A 292 -0.61 -12.69 29.32
C GLY A 292 -0.35 -13.82 30.34
N SER A 293 -0.03 -13.49 31.60
CA SER A 293 0.13 -14.47 32.68
C SER A 293 -1.18 -14.83 33.39
N GLN A 294 -2.29 -14.14 33.10
CA GLN A 294 -3.57 -14.41 33.75
C GLN A 294 -4.27 -15.61 33.09
N LYS A 295 -4.80 -16.51 33.92
CA LYS A 295 -5.48 -17.73 33.46
C LYS A 295 -6.67 -17.37 32.58
N GLY A 296 -6.79 -18.04 31.44
CA GLY A 296 -7.92 -17.87 30.50
C GLY A 296 -7.64 -16.87 29.38
N ASN A 297 -6.56 -16.06 29.47
CA ASN A 297 -6.11 -15.28 28.34
C ASN A 297 -5.56 -16.19 27.23
N PHE A 298 -5.58 -15.71 25.99
CA PHE A 298 -5.16 -16.47 24.81
C PHE A 298 -4.43 -15.56 23.81
N HIS A 299 -3.55 -16.14 22.99
CA HIS A 299 -2.99 -15.43 21.84
C HIS A 299 -4.07 -15.26 20.78
N GLU A 300 -4.22 -14.06 20.24
CA GLU A 300 -5.32 -13.73 19.34
C GLU A 300 -4.79 -13.40 17.94
N ALA A 301 -5.40 -14.02 16.93
CA ALA A 301 -4.88 -14.02 15.57
C ALA A 301 -4.98 -12.64 14.91
N SER A 302 -6.16 -12.00 14.98
CA SER A 302 -6.38 -10.72 14.27
C SER A 302 -5.49 -9.60 14.80
N ALA A 303 -5.37 -9.43 16.12
CA ALA A 303 -4.48 -8.46 16.74
C ALA A 303 -3.01 -8.71 16.36
N SER A 304 -2.57 -9.97 16.39
CA SER A 304 -1.21 -10.34 16.00
C SER A 304 -0.93 -9.97 14.54
N CYS A 305 -1.87 -10.27 13.62
CA CYS A 305 -1.76 -9.87 12.22
C CYS A 305 -1.71 -8.34 12.05
N MET A 306 -2.60 -7.59 12.70
CA MET A 306 -2.65 -6.12 12.61
C MET A 306 -1.36 -5.46 13.12
N PHE A 307 -0.77 -6.00 14.19
CA PHE A 307 0.52 -5.52 14.70
C PHE A 307 1.67 -5.83 13.75
N VAL A 308 1.71 -7.04 13.18
CA VAL A 308 2.70 -7.40 12.16
C VAL A 308 2.59 -6.48 10.95
N TYR A 309 1.38 -6.22 10.46
CA TYR A 309 1.12 -5.28 9.36
C TYR A 309 1.63 -3.87 9.69
N ALA A 310 1.22 -3.30 10.82
CA ALA A 310 1.59 -1.93 11.18
C ALA A 310 3.11 -1.76 11.40
N LEU A 311 3.78 -2.75 11.99
CA LEU A 311 5.24 -2.74 12.16
C LEU A 311 5.95 -2.85 10.81
N ALA A 312 5.60 -3.83 9.99
CA ALA A 312 6.26 -4.05 8.69
C ALA A 312 6.04 -2.89 7.71
N LYS A 313 4.79 -2.41 7.58
CA LYS A 313 4.50 -1.25 6.73
C LYS A 313 5.20 0.00 7.27
N GLY A 314 5.21 0.18 8.60
CA GLY A 314 5.86 1.32 9.24
C GLY A 314 7.37 1.36 9.00
N THR A 315 8.06 0.20 8.99
CA THR A 315 9.49 0.14 8.65
C THR A 315 9.72 0.36 7.16
N ARG A 316 8.94 -0.30 6.29
CA ARG A 316 9.04 -0.16 4.83
C ARG A 316 8.90 1.29 4.37
N MET A 317 7.95 2.00 4.95
CA MET A 317 7.67 3.41 4.62
C MET A 317 8.59 4.40 5.36
N GLY A 318 9.51 3.90 6.21
CA GLY A 318 10.47 4.72 6.96
C GLY A 318 9.85 5.54 8.10
N TYR A 319 8.66 5.18 8.58
CA TYR A 319 7.99 5.83 9.71
C TYR A 319 8.45 5.25 11.05
N LEU A 320 8.86 3.98 11.07
CA LEU A 320 9.38 3.25 12.21
C LEU A 320 10.86 2.89 12.01
N PRO A 321 11.62 2.68 13.09
CA PRO A 321 13.00 2.22 13.00
C PRO A 321 13.09 0.79 12.45
N GLN A 322 14.10 0.51 11.63
CA GLN A 322 14.33 -0.81 11.02
C GLN A 322 14.37 -1.98 12.04
N ALA A 323 14.77 -1.71 13.29
CA ALA A 323 14.80 -2.71 14.35
C ALA A 323 13.43 -3.33 14.66
N ASP A 324 12.33 -2.63 14.34
CA ASP A 324 10.97 -3.12 14.57
C ASP A 324 10.57 -4.23 13.58
N ASP A 325 11.21 -4.34 12.41
CA ASP A 325 10.97 -5.42 11.44
C ASP A 325 11.23 -6.79 12.09
N ALA A 326 12.25 -6.90 12.95
CA ALA A 326 12.53 -8.15 13.65
C ALA A 326 11.34 -8.63 14.50
N ALA A 327 10.53 -7.73 15.06
CA ALA A 327 9.31 -8.09 15.78
C ALA A 327 8.19 -8.52 14.83
N ALA A 328 8.04 -7.85 13.68
CA ALA A 328 7.11 -8.22 12.62
C ALA A 328 7.42 -9.63 12.07
N GLN A 329 8.68 -9.92 11.72
CA GLN A 329 9.11 -11.23 11.22
C GLN A 329 8.85 -12.36 12.23
N ARG A 330 9.16 -12.13 13.51
CA ARG A 330 8.85 -13.12 14.58
C ARG A 330 7.34 -13.36 14.69
N GLY A 331 6.55 -12.29 14.68
CA GLY A 331 5.10 -12.38 14.73
C GLY A 331 4.53 -13.14 13.53
N TRP A 332 5.00 -12.82 12.32
CA TRP A 332 4.55 -13.45 11.09
C TRP A 332 4.83 -14.96 11.05
N LYS A 333 6.03 -15.36 11.49
CA LYS A 333 6.37 -16.78 11.63
C LYS A 333 5.44 -17.46 12.65
N ALA A 334 5.22 -16.83 13.80
CA ALA A 334 4.40 -17.38 14.86
C ALA A 334 2.93 -17.56 14.42
N ILE A 335 2.37 -16.55 13.75
CA ILE A 335 1.01 -16.58 13.19
C ILE A 335 0.83 -17.79 12.28
N GLN A 336 1.73 -17.96 11.30
CA GLN A 336 1.66 -19.09 10.37
C GLN A 336 1.75 -20.44 11.07
N THR A 337 2.61 -20.57 12.10
CA THR A 337 2.76 -21.84 12.81
C THR A 337 1.62 -22.18 13.77
N THR A 338 0.91 -21.16 14.28
CA THR A 338 -0.06 -21.34 15.38
C THR A 338 -1.50 -21.27 14.89
N PHE A 339 -1.79 -20.42 13.91
CA PHE A 339 -3.15 -20.13 13.48
C PHE A 339 -3.48 -20.59 12.07
N VAL A 340 -2.48 -20.94 11.25
CA VAL A 340 -2.71 -21.33 9.86
C VAL A 340 -2.70 -22.84 9.72
N THR A 341 -3.79 -23.37 9.16
CA THR A 341 -3.91 -24.79 8.81
C THR A 341 -4.23 -24.93 7.32
N THR A 342 -3.88 -26.08 6.73
CA THR A 342 -4.23 -26.40 5.33
C THR A 342 -5.01 -27.70 5.32
N GLY A 343 -6.23 -27.65 4.80
CA GLY A 343 -7.11 -28.80 4.67
C GLY A 343 -6.67 -29.77 3.57
N ALA A 344 -7.27 -30.96 3.56
CA ALA A 344 -7.05 -31.97 2.51
C ALA A 344 -7.53 -31.52 1.12
N ASP A 345 -8.40 -30.52 1.08
CA ASP A 345 -8.87 -29.83 -0.13
C ASP A 345 -7.89 -28.77 -0.66
N GLY A 346 -6.77 -28.57 0.04
CA GLY A 346 -5.76 -27.56 -0.28
C GLY A 346 -6.13 -26.14 0.14
N LEU A 347 -7.27 -25.94 0.82
CA LEU A 347 -7.66 -24.62 1.33
C LEU A 347 -6.90 -24.29 2.62
N THR A 348 -6.50 -23.04 2.73
CA THR A 348 -5.85 -22.50 3.91
C THR A 348 -6.90 -21.85 4.81
N SER A 349 -6.84 -22.13 6.11
CA SER A 349 -7.72 -21.55 7.11
C SER A 349 -6.93 -20.76 8.16
N LEU A 350 -7.55 -19.73 8.73
CA LEU A 350 -7.03 -18.95 9.85
C LEU A 350 -7.89 -19.20 11.09
N GLU A 351 -7.30 -19.79 12.11
CA GLU A 351 -7.93 -20.05 13.41
C GLU A 351 -7.64 -18.93 14.42
N GLY A 352 -8.32 -18.93 15.57
CA GLY A 352 -7.94 -18.08 16.70
C GLY A 352 -8.34 -16.60 16.60
N THR A 353 -9.24 -16.24 15.68
CA THR A 353 -9.76 -14.86 15.59
C THR A 353 -10.92 -14.67 16.54
N VAL A 354 -10.86 -13.69 17.46
CA VAL A 354 -11.98 -13.41 18.38
C VAL A 354 -13.15 -12.78 17.63
N LYS A 355 -14.37 -13.26 17.85
CA LYS A 355 -15.57 -12.86 17.08
C LYS A 355 -15.92 -11.38 17.24
N VAL A 356 -16.03 -10.91 18.48
CA VAL A 356 -16.47 -9.56 18.80
C VAL A 356 -15.79 -9.08 20.08
N GLY A 357 -15.69 -7.77 20.23
CA GLY A 357 -15.35 -7.10 21.47
C GLY A 357 -16.06 -5.75 21.47
N GLY A 358 -16.68 -5.38 22.58
CA GLY A 358 -17.43 -4.13 22.68
C GLY A 358 -17.56 -3.61 24.11
N LEU A 359 -18.21 -2.47 24.25
CA LEU A 359 -18.44 -1.81 25.53
C LEU A 359 -19.92 -1.42 25.67
N GLY A 360 -20.47 -1.54 26.87
CA GLY A 360 -21.86 -1.19 27.16
C GLY A 360 -22.89 -2.02 26.37
N GLY A 361 -23.99 -1.39 25.98
CA GLY A 361 -25.08 -2.03 25.24
C GLY A 361 -25.95 -2.96 26.08
N SER A 362 -26.78 -3.75 25.40
CA SER A 362 -27.64 -4.79 25.99
C SER A 362 -27.54 -6.08 25.13
N PRO A 363 -27.09 -7.22 25.68
CA PRO A 363 -26.60 -7.41 27.05
C PRO A 363 -25.38 -6.53 27.37
N TYR A 364 -25.21 -6.19 28.65
CA TYR A 364 -24.21 -5.23 29.07
C TYR A 364 -22.79 -5.81 28.97
N ARG A 365 -21.95 -5.19 28.13
CA ARG A 365 -20.54 -5.54 27.99
C ARG A 365 -19.71 -4.67 28.93
N SER A 366 -19.16 -5.29 29.98
CA SER A 366 -18.43 -4.59 31.04
C SER A 366 -17.07 -4.06 30.62
N GLY A 367 -16.50 -4.58 29.54
CA GLY A 367 -15.13 -4.28 29.13
C GLY A 367 -14.08 -4.81 30.10
N THR A 368 -14.42 -5.67 31.06
CA THR A 368 -13.47 -6.27 32.01
C THR A 368 -12.68 -7.41 31.38
N PHE A 369 -11.61 -7.85 32.04
CA PHE A 369 -10.84 -9.04 31.62
C PHE A 369 -11.74 -10.25 31.32
N ASP A 370 -12.61 -10.64 32.26
CA ASP A 370 -13.52 -11.78 32.11
C ASP A 370 -14.47 -11.63 30.91
N TYR A 371 -14.88 -10.40 30.58
CA TYR A 371 -15.66 -10.14 29.39
C TYR A 371 -14.84 -10.45 28.12
N TYR A 372 -13.65 -9.87 27.99
CA TYR A 372 -12.82 -10.08 26.78
C TYR A 372 -12.33 -11.51 26.60
N ILE A 373 -12.02 -12.23 27.67
CA ILE A 373 -11.60 -13.64 27.56
C ILE A 373 -12.78 -14.61 27.44
N GLY A 374 -13.99 -14.17 27.77
CA GLY A 374 -15.22 -14.93 27.56
C GLY A 374 -15.71 -14.91 26.11
N GLU A 375 -15.23 -13.97 25.30
CA GLU A 375 -15.54 -13.90 23.87
C GLU A 375 -14.89 -15.08 23.11
N LYS A 376 -15.67 -15.69 22.22
CA LYS A 376 -15.24 -16.88 21.49
C LYS A 376 -14.31 -16.51 20.34
N THR A 377 -13.36 -17.39 20.06
CA THR A 377 -12.63 -17.40 18.80
C THR A 377 -13.36 -18.24 17.74
N THR A 378 -13.07 -17.96 16.47
CA THR A 378 -13.59 -18.72 15.35
C THR A 378 -12.55 -18.81 14.23
N THR A 379 -12.84 -19.68 13.26
CA THR A 379 -12.01 -19.92 12.08
C THR A 379 -12.57 -19.10 10.93
N ASN A 380 -11.69 -18.53 10.12
CA ASN A 380 -12.03 -17.75 8.93
C ASN A 380 -13.00 -16.58 9.20
N ASP A 381 -12.87 -15.90 10.35
CA ASP A 381 -13.56 -14.61 10.52
C ASP A 381 -12.93 -13.58 9.57
N ALA A 382 -13.77 -12.87 8.80
CA ALA A 382 -13.35 -11.90 7.79
C ALA A 382 -12.39 -10.82 8.33
N LYS A 383 -12.55 -10.40 9.60
CA LYS A 383 -11.65 -9.42 10.26
C LYS A 383 -10.23 -9.99 10.40
N GLY A 384 -10.13 -11.26 10.76
CA GLY A 384 -8.86 -11.97 10.90
C GLY A 384 -8.22 -12.24 9.55
N ILE A 385 -9.02 -12.68 8.56
CA ILE A 385 -8.54 -12.95 7.20
C ILE A 385 -8.01 -11.68 6.54
N GLY A 386 -8.76 -10.58 6.59
CA GLY A 386 -8.30 -9.29 6.06
C GLY A 386 -6.99 -8.83 6.71
N ALA A 387 -6.89 -8.89 8.05
CA ALA A 387 -5.65 -8.57 8.75
C ALA A 387 -4.48 -9.50 8.37
N PHE A 388 -4.74 -10.79 8.16
CA PHE A 388 -3.73 -11.76 7.72
C PHE A 388 -3.22 -11.45 6.31
N LEU A 389 -4.12 -11.12 5.38
CA LEU A 389 -3.77 -10.71 4.02
C LEU A 389 -2.92 -9.44 4.04
N LEU A 390 -3.35 -8.40 4.77
CA LEU A 390 -2.57 -7.17 4.97
C LEU A 390 -1.16 -7.48 5.47
N ALA A 391 -1.03 -8.27 6.54
CA ALA A 391 0.27 -8.65 7.10
C ALA A 391 1.12 -9.43 6.10
N GLY A 392 0.57 -10.46 5.45
CA GLY A 392 1.30 -11.29 4.51
C GLY A 392 1.76 -10.54 3.26
N SER A 393 0.93 -9.63 2.74
CA SER A 393 1.27 -8.75 1.61
C SER A 393 2.43 -7.80 1.92
N GLU A 394 2.49 -7.24 3.13
CA GLU A 394 3.64 -6.42 3.57
C GLU A 394 4.91 -7.27 3.77
N LEU A 395 4.78 -8.43 4.42
CA LEU A 395 5.92 -9.32 4.67
C LEU A 395 6.51 -9.92 3.39
N ALA A 396 5.70 -10.08 2.34
CA ALA A 396 6.15 -10.46 1.01
C ALA A 396 7.07 -9.42 0.33
N GLN A 397 7.08 -8.18 0.83
CA GLN A 397 7.84 -7.06 0.28
C GLN A 397 9.05 -6.68 1.17
N ALA A 398 9.02 -7.04 2.45
CA ALA A 398 9.98 -6.57 3.47
C ALA A 398 11.46 -6.88 3.17
N GLY A 399 11.77 -7.98 2.48
CA GLY A 399 13.16 -8.44 2.28
C GLY A 399 14.07 -7.49 1.49
N THR A 400 13.50 -6.53 0.75
CA THR A 400 14.25 -5.59 -0.10
C THR A 400 14.14 -4.13 0.29
N GLU A 401 13.36 -3.81 1.34
CA GLU A 401 13.01 -2.43 1.68
C GLU A 401 14.23 -1.56 1.98
N ALA A 402 15.26 -2.12 2.63
CA ALA A 402 16.43 -1.37 3.05
C ALA A 402 17.30 -0.86 1.87
N LEU A 403 17.11 -1.37 0.65
CA LEU A 403 17.94 -1.03 -0.52
C LEU A 403 17.69 0.38 -1.06
N GLY A 404 16.47 0.88 -0.91
CA GLY A 404 16.02 2.17 -1.42
C GLY A 404 15.53 3.15 -0.35
N GLN A 405 15.57 2.77 0.93
CA GLN A 405 15.29 3.68 2.04
C GLN A 405 16.13 4.97 1.95
N GLY A 406 15.46 6.11 2.14
CA GLY A 406 16.08 7.43 2.01
C GLY A 406 16.28 7.92 0.58
N LYS A 407 16.00 7.08 -0.43
CA LYS A 407 16.02 7.48 -1.85
C LYS A 407 14.65 7.97 -2.30
N THR A 408 14.66 8.86 -3.28
CA THR A 408 13.44 9.36 -3.93
C THR A 408 13.50 9.12 -5.43
N VAL A 409 12.37 8.70 -6.00
CA VAL A 409 12.12 8.66 -7.44
C VAL A 409 11.11 9.72 -7.83
N LEU A 410 11.45 10.51 -8.86
CA LEU A 410 10.56 11.50 -9.47
C LEU A 410 9.89 10.92 -10.71
N VAL A 411 8.59 11.12 -10.86
CA VAL A 411 7.92 11.06 -12.16
C VAL A 411 7.75 12.44 -12.74
N ASP A 412 7.96 12.55 -14.04
CA ASP A 412 7.66 13.76 -14.78
C ASP A 412 6.15 14.06 -14.83
N ALA A 413 5.82 15.31 -14.52
CA ALA A 413 4.50 15.89 -14.74
C ALA A 413 4.60 17.28 -15.36
N TRP A 414 5.72 17.57 -16.06
CA TRP A 414 5.93 18.82 -16.76
C TRP A 414 5.83 18.62 -18.27
N PHE A 415 6.65 17.71 -18.83
CA PHE A 415 6.63 17.39 -20.26
C PHE A 415 5.48 16.45 -20.62
N ASN A 416 5.10 15.55 -19.71
CA ASN A 416 3.82 14.85 -19.74
C ASN A 416 2.90 15.40 -18.63
N SER A 417 2.12 16.42 -18.97
CA SER A 417 1.26 17.18 -18.04
C SER A 417 -0.23 17.09 -18.38
N GLN A 418 -0.64 15.95 -18.95
CA GLN A 418 -2.04 15.70 -19.28
C GLN A 418 -2.93 15.79 -18.04
N THR A 419 -4.09 16.42 -18.21
CA THR A 419 -5.08 16.57 -17.14
C THR A 419 -6.45 16.07 -17.58
N ARG A 420 -7.23 15.57 -16.62
CA ARG A 420 -8.63 15.19 -16.81
C ARG A 420 -9.52 15.83 -15.75
N LYS A 421 -10.83 15.82 -16.02
CA LYS A 421 -11.84 16.14 -15.01
C LYS A 421 -12.28 14.86 -14.32
N ASN A 422 -12.18 14.83 -13.00
CA ASN A 422 -12.71 13.73 -12.19
C ASN A 422 -14.24 13.86 -12.03
N ALA A 423 -14.89 12.86 -11.41
CA ALA A 423 -16.34 12.87 -11.23
C ALA A 423 -16.86 13.99 -10.31
N ALA A 424 -15.99 14.62 -9.51
CA ALA A 424 -16.29 15.82 -8.74
C ALA A 424 -16.11 17.14 -9.55
N GLY A 425 -15.70 17.06 -10.82
CA GLY A 425 -15.45 18.21 -11.68
C GLY A 425 -14.09 18.90 -11.47
N GLN A 426 -13.25 18.32 -10.62
CA GLN A 426 -11.92 18.84 -10.32
C GLN A 426 -10.92 18.42 -11.40
N THR A 427 -9.93 19.27 -11.66
CA THR A 427 -8.84 18.94 -12.57
C THR A 427 -7.78 18.16 -11.82
N GLU A 428 -7.33 17.04 -12.39
CA GLU A 428 -6.23 16.23 -11.87
C GLU A 428 -5.26 15.85 -12.99
N LEU A 429 -4.00 15.63 -12.63
CA LEU A 429 -3.03 14.99 -13.53
C LEU A 429 -3.42 13.52 -13.70
N PHE A 430 -3.23 12.99 -14.90
CA PHE A 430 -3.42 11.58 -15.19
C PHE A 430 -2.39 11.12 -16.21
N HIS A 431 -2.39 9.83 -16.53
CA HIS A 431 -1.51 9.21 -17.53
C HIS A 431 -0.04 9.22 -17.08
N TYR A 432 0.49 8.03 -16.81
CA TYR A 432 1.86 7.84 -16.34
C TYR A 432 2.17 8.60 -15.04
N LYS A 433 1.23 8.59 -14.08
CA LYS A 433 1.40 9.20 -12.74
C LYS A 433 1.31 8.14 -11.64
N TRP A 434 2.05 8.35 -10.56
CA TRP A 434 2.12 7.42 -9.42
C TRP A 434 0.77 7.21 -8.72
N ASP A 435 -0.08 8.23 -8.74
CA ASP A 435 -1.37 8.30 -8.05
C ASP A 435 -2.57 8.00 -8.96
N ASP A 436 -2.33 7.62 -10.22
CA ASP A 436 -3.40 7.19 -11.14
C ASP A 436 -3.50 5.65 -11.13
N ASP A 437 -4.53 5.12 -10.47
CA ASP A 437 -4.82 3.66 -10.44
C ASP A 437 -5.60 3.17 -11.68
N ALA A 438 -6.09 4.11 -12.50
CA ALA A 438 -6.76 3.77 -13.74
C ALA A 438 -5.77 3.15 -14.74
N ASN A 439 -6.28 2.51 -15.79
CA ASN A 439 -5.45 1.86 -16.82
C ASN A 439 -4.24 2.68 -17.30
N PRO A 440 -4.32 4.00 -17.60
CA PRO A 440 -3.18 4.76 -18.12
C PRO A 440 -2.11 5.13 -17.08
N GLY A 441 -2.30 4.83 -15.80
CA GLY A 441 -1.42 5.28 -14.73
C GLY A 441 -0.21 4.38 -14.43
N PHE A 442 0.64 4.85 -13.50
CA PHE A 442 1.84 4.14 -13.03
C PHE A 442 1.75 3.70 -11.56
N ALA A 443 0.55 3.57 -11.00
CA ALA A 443 0.38 3.13 -9.60
C ALA A 443 1.17 1.84 -9.28
N PHE A 444 1.11 0.83 -10.15
CA PHE A 444 1.87 -0.41 -9.95
C PHE A 444 3.39 -0.20 -10.08
N PHE A 445 3.86 0.61 -11.03
CA PHE A 445 5.30 0.88 -11.13
C PHE A 445 5.82 1.69 -9.93
N GLY A 446 5.02 2.62 -9.41
CA GLY A 446 5.28 3.28 -8.14
C GLY A 446 5.41 2.28 -6.99
N ARG A 447 4.53 1.27 -6.92
CA ARG A 447 4.60 0.19 -5.92
C ARG A 447 5.85 -0.67 -6.05
N ALA A 448 6.29 -0.95 -7.27
CA ALA A 448 7.56 -1.64 -7.50
C ALA A 448 8.75 -0.87 -6.88
N PHE A 449 8.76 0.47 -6.93
CA PHE A 449 9.75 1.28 -6.21
C PHE A 449 9.55 1.25 -4.67
N GLN A 450 8.32 1.36 -4.19
CA GLN A 450 8.00 1.32 -2.76
C GLN A 450 8.35 -0.03 -2.09
N ARG A 451 8.33 -1.13 -2.85
CA ARG A 451 8.84 -2.45 -2.41
C ARG A 451 10.31 -2.41 -1.99
N TYR A 452 11.09 -1.52 -2.60
CA TYR A 452 12.48 -1.26 -2.22
C TYR A 452 12.61 -0.10 -1.21
N GLY A 453 11.53 0.37 -0.58
CA GLY A 453 11.56 1.47 0.39
C GLY A 453 11.82 2.86 -0.22
N VAL A 454 11.69 3.00 -1.54
CA VAL A 454 11.90 4.29 -2.23
C VAL A 454 10.68 5.19 -2.06
N LYS A 455 10.91 6.48 -1.78
CA LYS A 455 9.87 7.50 -1.75
C LYS A 455 9.48 7.92 -3.16
N LEU A 456 8.18 8.01 -3.42
CA LEU A 456 7.64 8.54 -4.66
C LEU A 456 7.48 10.07 -4.58
N ALA A 457 7.77 10.76 -5.67
CA ALA A 457 7.53 12.18 -5.83
C ALA A 457 7.22 12.51 -7.30
N THR A 458 6.61 13.68 -7.52
CA THR A 458 6.19 14.17 -8.84
C THR A 458 6.82 15.52 -9.11
N LEU A 459 7.37 15.74 -10.30
CA LEU A 459 7.96 16.99 -10.73
C LEU A 459 7.00 17.74 -11.65
N THR A 460 6.37 18.79 -11.16
CA THR A 460 5.35 19.59 -11.89
C THR A 460 5.88 20.89 -12.48
N THR A 461 7.20 21.07 -12.50
CA THR A 461 7.88 22.27 -13.01
C THR A 461 9.02 21.86 -13.94
N ALA A 462 9.47 22.79 -14.79
CA ALA A 462 10.66 22.59 -15.61
C ALA A 462 11.85 22.10 -14.73
N PRO A 463 12.54 21.01 -15.11
CA PRO A 463 13.61 20.46 -14.29
C PRO A 463 14.76 21.45 -14.09
N THR A 464 15.13 21.65 -12.84
CA THR A 464 16.38 22.32 -12.46
C THR A 464 17.31 21.36 -11.76
N VAL A 465 18.61 21.66 -11.74
CA VAL A 465 19.58 20.89 -10.95
C VAL A 465 19.21 20.88 -9.46
N ALA A 466 18.61 21.96 -8.94
CA ALA A 466 18.19 22.05 -7.54
C ALA A 466 17.03 21.11 -7.22
N ASP A 467 16.09 20.94 -8.15
CA ASP A 467 14.96 20.03 -7.99
C ASP A 467 15.40 18.58 -8.13
N LEU A 468 16.18 18.27 -9.17
CA LEU A 468 16.66 16.92 -9.42
C LEU A 468 17.60 16.41 -8.32
N ARG A 469 18.39 17.27 -7.66
CA ARG A 469 19.23 16.88 -6.51
C ARG A 469 18.44 16.34 -5.31
N LYS A 470 17.13 16.55 -5.23
CA LYS A 470 16.26 16.01 -4.19
C LYS A 470 15.89 14.54 -4.44
N ALA A 471 16.25 13.99 -5.59
CA ALA A 471 15.95 12.62 -5.99
C ALA A 471 17.17 11.92 -6.60
N GLN A 472 17.17 10.60 -6.49
CA GLN A 472 18.22 9.75 -7.05
C GLN A 472 17.82 9.19 -8.42
N ILE A 473 16.51 9.13 -8.68
CA ILE A 473 15.95 8.57 -9.91
C ILE A 473 14.94 9.58 -10.47
N TYR A 474 14.95 9.78 -11.78
CA TYR A 474 13.99 10.61 -12.51
C TYR A 474 13.45 9.82 -13.70
N LEU A 475 12.13 9.75 -13.81
CA LEU A 475 11.41 9.03 -14.83
C LEU A 475 10.63 9.99 -15.73
N MET A 476 10.84 9.88 -17.03
CA MET A 476 10.14 10.63 -18.05
C MET A 476 9.47 9.66 -19.01
N ALA A 477 8.15 9.79 -19.14
CA ALA A 477 7.36 8.94 -20.02
C ALA A 477 6.54 9.79 -21.00
N SER A 478 6.72 9.52 -22.30
CA SER A 478 5.88 10.02 -23.40
C SER A 478 5.54 11.52 -23.32
N PRO A 479 6.49 12.43 -23.58
CA PRO A 479 6.22 13.87 -23.66
C PRO A 479 5.00 14.19 -24.54
N ASP A 480 4.21 15.17 -24.12
CA ASP A 480 2.91 15.43 -24.72
C ASP A 480 3.02 16.02 -26.14
N ILE A 481 2.04 15.67 -26.98
CA ILE A 481 1.78 16.31 -28.26
C ILE A 481 0.57 17.26 -28.17
N PRO A 482 0.43 18.25 -29.07
CA PRO A 482 -0.69 19.19 -29.06
C PRO A 482 -2.08 18.54 -29.05
N ALA A 483 -2.21 17.37 -29.68
CA ALA A 483 -3.45 16.60 -29.73
C ALA A 483 -3.87 16.01 -28.37
N LYS A 484 -2.93 15.80 -27.44
CA LYS A 484 -3.17 15.26 -26.10
C LYS A 484 -3.15 16.36 -25.03
N ASN A 485 -2.33 17.39 -25.22
CA ASN A 485 -2.23 18.54 -24.32
C ASN A 485 -1.98 19.83 -25.13
N PRO A 486 -3.00 20.68 -25.33
CA PRO A 486 -2.84 21.94 -26.07
C PRO A 486 -1.88 22.95 -25.42
N ASN A 487 -1.61 22.79 -24.11
CA ASN A 487 -0.73 23.67 -23.33
C ASN A 487 0.56 22.94 -22.91
N LEU A 488 1.04 22.01 -23.75
CA LEU A 488 2.22 21.21 -23.44
C LEU A 488 3.49 22.05 -23.25
N HIS A 489 4.46 21.45 -22.59
CA HIS A 489 5.81 22.00 -22.44
C HIS A 489 6.79 21.18 -23.28
N TYR A 490 7.45 21.81 -24.24
CA TYR A 490 8.50 21.17 -25.02
C TYR A 490 9.79 21.06 -24.20
N MET A 491 10.58 20.02 -24.45
CA MET A 491 11.94 19.92 -23.89
C MET A 491 12.78 21.13 -24.35
N ASP A 492 13.22 21.94 -23.39
CA ASP A 492 14.06 23.09 -23.64
C ASP A 492 15.53 22.81 -23.30
N LEU A 493 16.40 23.69 -23.79
CA LEU A 493 17.85 23.56 -23.62
C LEU A 493 18.24 23.55 -22.13
N ALA A 494 17.62 24.41 -21.31
CA ALA A 494 17.97 24.55 -19.90
C ALA A 494 17.62 23.31 -19.08
N SER A 495 16.47 22.70 -19.38
CA SER A 495 16.02 21.44 -18.78
C SER A 495 16.93 20.29 -19.21
N GLY A 496 17.27 20.21 -20.51
CA GLY A 496 18.23 19.24 -21.03
C GLY A 496 19.61 19.34 -20.37
N ASP A 497 20.13 20.56 -20.21
CA ASP A 497 21.41 20.84 -19.52
C ASP A 497 21.34 20.43 -18.04
N ALA A 498 20.22 20.74 -17.36
CA ALA A 498 20.02 20.38 -15.96
C ALA A 498 19.97 18.86 -15.74
N ILE A 499 19.23 18.14 -16.59
CA ILE A 499 19.13 16.68 -16.57
C ILE A 499 20.50 16.06 -16.84
N GLU A 500 21.22 16.50 -17.88
CA GLU A 500 22.55 16.00 -18.21
C GLU A 500 23.55 16.21 -17.06
N ALA A 501 23.56 17.41 -16.46
CA ALA A 501 24.43 17.72 -15.33
C ALA A 501 24.11 16.83 -14.11
N TRP A 502 22.83 16.60 -13.83
CA TRP A 502 22.39 15.73 -12.74
C TRP A 502 22.74 14.25 -12.98
N VAL A 503 22.53 13.73 -14.19
CA VAL A 503 22.96 12.36 -14.56
C VAL A 503 24.47 12.24 -14.41
N LYS A 504 25.27 13.18 -14.96
CA LYS A 504 26.73 13.17 -14.81
C LYS A 504 27.18 13.13 -13.34
N ALA A 505 26.41 13.74 -12.44
CA ALA A 505 26.67 13.77 -11.02
C ALA A 505 26.30 12.47 -10.26
N GLY A 506 25.56 11.54 -10.87
CA GLY A 506 25.17 10.27 -10.24
C GLY A 506 23.69 9.91 -10.36
N GLY A 507 22.87 10.78 -10.98
CA GLY A 507 21.45 10.52 -11.19
C GLY A 507 21.17 9.32 -12.11
N VAL A 508 20.05 8.64 -11.87
CA VAL A 508 19.54 7.55 -12.70
C VAL A 508 18.32 8.03 -13.49
N LEU A 509 18.46 8.16 -14.81
CA LEU A 509 17.38 8.61 -15.69
C LEU A 509 16.70 7.41 -16.35
N ILE A 510 15.38 7.35 -16.27
CA ILE A 510 14.54 6.36 -16.95
C ILE A 510 13.72 7.10 -18.01
N LEU A 511 13.90 6.72 -19.27
CA LEU A 511 13.24 7.29 -20.42
C LEU A 511 12.32 6.25 -21.06
N MET A 512 11.05 6.60 -21.21
CA MET A 512 10.06 5.77 -21.88
C MET A 512 9.40 6.58 -22.98
N GLN A 513 9.69 6.24 -24.24
CA GLN A 513 9.16 7.00 -25.37
C GLN A 513 8.09 6.21 -26.10
N ASN A 514 6.91 6.78 -26.30
CA ASN A 514 5.81 6.14 -27.05
C ASN A 514 6.02 6.30 -28.57
N ASP A 515 5.12 5.81 -29.41
CA ASP A 515 5.18 6.01 -30.86
C ASP A 515 4.87 7.44 -31.31
N LYS A 516 5.11 7.69 -32.60
CA LYS A 516 4.92 9.00 -33.26
C LYS A 516 3.50 9.59 -33.15
N THR A 517 2.49 8.78 -32.85
CA THR A 517 1.10 9.24 -32.72
C THR A 517 0.75 9.68 -31.31
N ASN A 518 1.56 9.31 -30.31
CA ASN A 518 1.26 9.53 -28.90
C ASN A 518 2.30 10.40 -28.17
N SER A 519 3.48 10.61 -28.74
CA SER A 519 4.56 11.35 -28.09
C SER A 519 5.28 12.36 -28.98
N GLU A 520 5.85 13.39 -28.36
CA GLU A 520 6.72 14.38 -28.99
C GLU A 520 8.15 13.86 -29.08
N PHE A 521 8.78 14.03 -30.25
CA PHE A 521 10.13 13.49 -30.54
C PHE A 521 11.17 14.57 -30.76
N ASP A 522 10.83 15.65 -31.47
CA ASP A 522 11.81 16.58 -32.02
C ASP A 522 12.57 17.29 -30.89
N HIS A 523 11.84 17.81 -29.91
CA HIS A 523 12.45 18.49 -28.77
C HIS A 523 12.98 17.48 -27.76
N PHE A 524 12.27 16.38 -27.54
CA PHE A 524 12.73 15.35 -26.62
C PHE A 524 14.11 14.79 -27.01
N ASN A 525 14.34 14.55 -28.31
CA ASN A 525 15.62 14.06 -28.82
C ASN A 525 16.79 15.03 -28.57
N THR A 526 16.55 16.34 -28.45
CA THR A 526 17.61 17.31 -28.08
C THR A 526 18.22 17.04 -26.70
N MET A 527 17.49 16.36 -25.81
CA MET A 527 17.98 15.91 -24.51
C MET A 527 18.54 14.49 -24.59
N THR A 528 17.84 13.55 -25.23
CA THR A 528 18.23 12.14 -25.21
C THR A 528 19.51 11.87 -26.02
N GLU A 529 19.76 12.63 -27.09
CA GLU A 529 20.97 12.50 -27.92
C GLU A 529 22.25 12.83 -27.14
N ARG A 530 22.18 13.64 -26.07
CA ARG A 530 23.30 13.92 -25.16
C ARG A 530 23.84 12.65 -24.49
N PHE A 531 23.02 11.61 -24.44
CA PHE A 531 23.36 10.30 -23.89
C PHE A 531 23.60 9.24 -24.98
N GLY A 532 23.56 9.63 -26.26
CA GLY A 532 23.71 8.75 -27.41
C GLY A 532 22.43 7.99 -27.79
N LEU A 533 21.26 8.53 -27.44
CA LEU A 533 19.95 7.91 -27.66
C LEU A 533 19.12 8.82 -28.59
N HIS A 534 18.88 8.41 -29.83
CA HIS A 534 17.92 9.07 -30.71
C HIS A 534 16.69 8.17 -30.89
N PHE A 535 15.52 8.63 -30.46
CA PHE A 535 14.27 7.92 -30.71
C PHE A 535 13.76 8.22 -32.11
N ASN A 536 13.52 7.19 -32.90
CA ASN A 536 12.99 7.29 -34.25
C ASN A 536 11.45 7.36 -34.21
N ALA A 537 10.87 8.38 -34.84
CA ALA A 537 9.41 8.58 -34.92
C ALA A 537 8.74 7.61 -35.91
N VAL A 538 8.74 6.33 -35.56
CA VAL A 538 8.11 5.24 -36.33
C VAL A 538 6.90 4.67 -35.60
N LEU A 539 6.14 3.83 -36.29
CA LEU A 539 5.10 3.00 -35.71
C LEU A 539 5.42 1.54 -36.03
N ARG A 540 5.78 0.77 -35.00
CA ARG A 540 6.15 -0.66 -35.08
C ARG A 540 5.25 -1.46 -34.14
N ASN A 541 5.13 -2.77 -34.36
CA ASN A 541 4.30 -3.68 -33.53
C ASN A 541 2.84 -3.24 -33.39
N THR A 542 2.19 -2.85 -34.50
CA THR A 542 0.74 -2.60 -34.49
C THR A 542 -0.02 -3.88 -34.13
N VAL A 543 -0.97 -3.77 -33.21
CA VAL A 543 -1.79 -4.89 -32.75
C VAL A 543 -3.22 -4.72 -33.23
N ASP A 544 -3.73 -5.74 -33.92
CA ASP A 544 -5.09 -5.76 -34.43
C ASP A 544 -6.03 -6.45 -33.43
N ASN A 545 -7.17 -5.82 -33.11
CA ASN A 545 -8.25 -6.42 -32.31
C ASN A 545 -7.80 -7.07 -30.98
N ASN A 546 -6.82 -6.47 -30.29
CA ASN A 546 -6.22 -7.01 -29.06
C ASN A 546 -5.63 -8.43 -29.22
N TYR A 547 -5.13 -8.78 -30.40
CA TYR A 547 -4.41 -10.02 -30.60
C TYR A 547 -3.02 -9.92 -29.95
N TRP A 548 -2.96 -10.22 -28.64
CA TRP A 548 -1.77 -10.07 -27.78
C TRP A 548 -0.45 -10.57 -28.38
N PRO A 549 -0.39 -11.71 -29.10
CA PRO A 549 0.86 -12.20 -29.68
C PRO A 549 1.57 -11.24 -30.63
N GLN A 550 0.87 -10.29 -31.26
CA GLN A 550 1.49 -9.28 -32.14
C GLN A 550 2.34 -8.25 -31.37
N GLY A 551 2.04 -8.01 -30.09
CA GLY A 551 2.80 -7.12 -29.22
C GLY A 551 3.87 -7.82 -28.40
N THR A 552 4.06 -9.13 -28.57
CA THR A 552 5.02 -9.90 -27.77
C THR A 552 6.45 -9.53 -28.11
N VAL A 553 7.21 -9.16 -27.08
CA VAL A 553 8.66 -8.97 -27.15
C VAL A 553 9.32 -9.74 -26.02
N MET A 554 10.27 -10.60 -26.35
CA MET A 554 11.04 -11.37 -25.36
C MET A 554 12.23 -10.54 -24.87
N VAL A 555 12.22 -10.20 -23.60
CA VAL A 555 13.38 -9.60 -22.92
C VAL A 555 14.25 -10.75 -22.40
N PRO A 556 15.50 -10.90 -22.87
CA PRO A 556 16.37 -11.97 -22.42
C PRO A 556 16.83 -11.74 -20.97
N GLU A 557 17.23 -12.82 -20.31
CA GLU A 557 17.95 -12.71 -19.03
C GLU A 557 19.33 -12.07 -19.20
N GLY A 558 19.90 -11.56 -18.11
CA GLY A 558 21.30 -11.12 -18.10
C GLY A 558 21.60 -9.87 -18.92
N THR A 559 20.59 -9.05 -19.24
CA THR A 559 20.74 -7.75 -19.93
C THR A 559 21.54 -6.72 -19.12
N GLY A 560 21.75 -7.00 -17.83
CA GLY A 560 22.32 -6.08 -16.86
C GLY A 560 21.29 -5.11 -16.25
N VAL A 561 20.03 -5.17 -16.72
CA VAL A 561 18.86 -4.47 -16.14
C VAL A 561 17.86 -5.49 -15.60
N PHE A 562 17.48 -6.44 -16.43
CA PHE A 562 16.58 -7.54 -16.11
C PHE A 562 17.40 -8.78 -15.78
N GLU A 563 17.17 -9.33 -14.59
CA GLU A 563 17.89 -10.52 -14.12
C GLU A 563 17.26 -11.79 -14.66
N TYR A 564 15.94 -11.77 -14.88
CA TYR A 564 15.15 -12.87 -15.40
C TYR A 564 14.65 -12.59 -16.82
N PRO A 565 14.34 -13.63 -17.63
CA PRO A 565 13.69 -13.41 -18.90
C PRO A 565 12.25 -12.95 -18.66
N HIS A 566 11.79 -11.98 -19.44
CA HIS A 566 10.42 -11.46 -19.37
C HIS A 566 9.75 -11.52 -20.73
N GLN A 567 8.44 -11.71 -20.73
CA GLN A 567 7.62 -11.56 -21.91
C GLN A 567 6.87 -10.23 -21.82
N ALA A 568 7.44 -9.21 -22.45
CA ALA A 568 6.87 -7.87 -22.46
C ALA A 568 5.76 -7.77 -23.53
N TYR A 569 4.75 -6.97 -23.22
CA TYR A 569 3.74 -6.55 -24.19
C TYR A 569 4.06 -5.12 -24.65
N LEU A 570 4.70 -5.01 -25.81
CA LEU A 570 5.16 -3.77 -26.45
C LEU A 570 4.40 -3.60 -27.77
N LYS A 571 3.34 -2.78 -27.74
CA LYS A 571 2.52 -2.46 -28.90
C LYS A 571 2.73 -1.02 -29.32
N GLU A 572 2.56 -0.75 -30.62
CA GLU A 572 2.58 0.61 -31.16
C GLU A 572 3.81 1.39 -30.65
N ILE A 573 4.99 0.93 -31.02
CA ILE A 573 6.26 1.38 -30.45
C ILE A 573 7.07 2.24 -31.41
N SER A 574 7.98 3.03 -30.83
CA SER A 574 9.09 3.68 -31.54
C SER A 574 10.30 2.73 -31.70
N THR A 575 11.44 3.24 -32.18
CA THR A 575 12.74 2.52 -32.16
C THR A 575 13.88 3.46 -31.75
N ILE A 576 15.07 2.93 -31.42
CA ILE A 576 16.23 3.75 -31.02
C ILE A 576 17.37 3.62 -32.03
N THR A 577 17.95 4.74 -32.45
CA THR A 577 19.25 4.81 -33.10
C THR A 577 20.30 5.19 -32.06
N LEU A 578 21.40 4.43 -32.01
CA LEU A 578 22.41 4.57 -30.96
C LEU A 578 23.70 5.23 -31.43
N SER A 579 24.29 6.05 -30.57
CA SER A 579 25.70 6.45 -30.62
C SER A 579 26.37 6.27 -29.26
N ALA A 580 27.71 6.27 -29.22
CA ALA A 580 28.41 6.22 -27.94
C ALA A 580 27.99 7.42 -27.06
N PRO A 581 27.80 7.23 -25.73
CA PRO A 581 28.13 6.03 -24.95
C PRO A 581 27.01 4.98 -24.82
N ALA A 582 25.84 5.18 -25.44
CA ALA A 582 24.72 4.26 -25.32
C ALA A 582 24.99 2.91 -25.98
N LYS A 583 24.41 1.84 -25.41
CA LYS A 583 24.49 0.47 -25.91
C LYS A 583 23.12 -0.20 -25.86
N SER A 584 22.81 -0.99 -26.89
CA SER A 584 21.59 -1.81 -26.90
C SER A 584 21.69 -2.87 -25.80
N ILE A 585 20.57 -3.09 -25.12
CA ILE A 585 20.36 -4.25 -24.25
C ILE A 585 19.21 -5.13 -24.76
N LEU A 586 18.41 -4.63 -25.70
CA LEU A 586 17.37 -5.39 -26.38
C LEU A 586 17.24 -4.94 -27.83
N THR A 587 17.44 -5.88 -28.75
CA THR A 587 17.19 -5.70 -30.18
C THR A 587 16.19 -6.75 -30.64
N ASP A 588 15.18 -6.32 -31.39
CA ASP A 588 14.18 -7.20 -32.00
C ASP A 588 14.12 -6.91 -33.50
N LYS A 589 14.26 -7.94 -34.33
CA LYS A 589 14.25 -7.86 -35.80
C LYS A 589 15.16 -6.75 -36.39
N GLY A 590 16.29 -6.47 -35.73
CA GLY A 590 17.27 -5.45 -36.14
C GLY A 590 17.05 -4.06 -35.54
N ASP A 591 15.89 -3.80 -34.91
CA ASP A 591 15.60 -2.53 -34.24
C ASP A 591 15.98 -2.58 -32.77
N VAL A 592 16.61 -1.52 -32.25
CA VAL A 592 16.88 -1.38 -30.82
C VAL A 592 15.61 -0.92 -30.11
N LEU A 593 15.19 -1.69 -29.11
CA LEU A 593 13.99 -1.41 -28.30
C LEU A 593 14.32 -0.95 -26.88
N MET A 594 15.45 -1.40 -26.33
CA MET A 594 15.94 -0.93 -25.03
C MET A 594 17.45 -0.68 -25.07
N ALA A 595 17.89 0.36 -24.37
CA ALA A 595 19.28 0.75 -24.32
C ALA A 595 19.68 1.31 -22.95
N VAL A 596 20.98 1.23 -22.66
CA VAL A 596 21.58 1.82 -21.46
C VAL A 596 22.78 2.68 -21.85
N ALA A 597 22.93 3.83 -21.20
CA ALA A 597 24.11 4.69 -21.31
C ALA A 597 24.73 4.95 -19.93
N LYS A 598 26.07 4.84 -19.85
CA LYS A 598 26.84 5.24 -18.66
C LYS A 598 27.43 6.63 -18.92
N VAL A 599 27.07 7.61 -18.10
CA VAL A 599 27.40 9.02 -18.33
C VAL A 599 27.86 9.67 -17.03
N GLY A 600 29.15 10.04 -16.98
CA GLY A 600 29.78 10.46 -15.73
C GLY A 600 29.64 9.39 -14.64
N LYS A 601 29.06 9.75 -13.50
CA LYS A 601 28.77 8.82 -12.40
C LYS A 601 27.39 8.17 -12.49
N GLY A 602 26.48 8.69 -13.31
CA GLY A 602 25.10 8.24 -13.42
C GLY A 602 24.86 7.28 -14.57
N THR A 603 23.60 7.01 -14.82
CA THR A 603 23.16 6.03 -15.82
C THR A 603 21.81 6.42 -16.41
N VAL A 604 21.62 6.12 -17.69
CA VAL A 604 20.35 6.30 -18.39
C VAL A 604 19.86 4.93 -18.87
N PHE A 605 18.59 4.62 -18.63
CA PHE A 605 17.86 3.53 -19.28
C PHE A 605 16.81 4.12 -20.21
N ALA A 606 16.68 3.54 -21.39
CA ALA A 606 15.72 3.98 -22.40
C ALA A 606 14.97 2.78 -22.99
N VAL A 607 13.67 2.98 -23.24
CA VAL A 607 12.79 2.02 -23.89
C VAL A 607 11.78 2.74 -24.79
N VAL A 608 11.29 2.03 -25.80
CA VAL A 608 10.47 2.54 -26.92
C VAL A 608 8.95 2.44 -26.71
N ASP A 609 8.53 2.21 -25.47
CA ASP A 609 7.14 2.26 -25.03
C ASP A 609 7.11 2.38 -23.50
N PRO A 610 6.15 3.09 -22.88
CA PRO A 610 5.96 3.08 -21.43
C PRO A 610 5.27 1.82 -20.87
N TRP A 611 5.55 0.64 -21.43
CA TRP A 611 4.81 -0.64 -21.31
C TRP A 611 4.49 -1.19 -19.91
N ILE A 612 5.09 -0.66 -18.84
CA ILE A 612 4.87 -1.11 -17.45
C ILE A 612 3.86 -0.24 -16.70
N TYR A 613 2.86 0.27 -17.43
CA TYR A 613 1.72 1.00 -16.89
C TYR A 613 0.56 0.04 -16.55
N ASN A 614 -0.39 0.51 -15.74
CA ASN A 614 -1.35 -0.35 -15.04
C ASN A 614 -2.07 -1.35 -15.96
N GLU A 615 -2.45 -0.93 -17.18
CA GLU A 615 -3.10 -1.78 -18.19
C GLU A 615 -2.35 -3.09 -18.49
N TYR A 616 -1.00 -3.10 -18.41
CA TYR A 616 -0.17 -4.24 -18.80
C TYR A 616 0.52 -4.96 -17.66
N VAL A 617 0.25 -4.55 -16.41
CA VAL A 617 0.94 -5.13 -15.24
C VAL A 617 -0.02 -5.81 -14.28
N ASP A 618 -1.27 -5.36 -14.17
CA ASP A 618 -2.20 -5.83 -13.13
C ASP A 618 -3.32 -6.78 -13.57
N ARG A 619 -3.31 -7.16 -14.86
CA ARG A 619 -4.15 -8.21 -15.45
C ARG A 619 -5.65 -8.03 -15.22
N ARG A 620 -6.11 -6.81 -14.90
CA ARG A 620 -7.55 -6.51 -14.79
C ARG A 620 -8.26 -6.64 -16.14
N ASN A 621 -7.54 -6.35 -17.24
CA ASN A 621 -7.98 -6.53 -18.63
C ASN A 621 -7.87 -7.98 -19.14
N LYS A 622 -7.55 -8.95 -18.28
CA LYS A 622 -7.32 -10.36 -18.63
C LYS A 622 -6.14 -10.57 -19.58
N LEU A 623 -5.10 -9.74 -19.47
CA LEU A 623 -3.81 -10.01 -20.08
C LEU A 623 -3.35 -11.43 -19.71
N PRO A 624 -2.89 -12.25 -20.68
CA PRO A 624 -2.43 -13.61 -20.42
C PRO A 624 -1.32 -13.70 -19.37
N LEU A 625 -1.26 -14.81 -18.62
CA LEU A 625 -0.36 -14.99 -17.47
C LEU A 625 1.12 -15.01 -17.86
N GLU A 626 1.43 -15.37 -19.10
CA GLU A 626 2.78 -15.35 -19.64
C GLU A 626 3.36 -13.93 -19.74
N PHE A 627 2.53 -12.89 -19.84
CA PHE A 627 3.00 -11.51 -19.76
C PHE A 627 3.20 -11.11 -18.29
N ASP A 628 4.45 -10.92 -17.92
CA ASP A 628 4.94 -10.71 -16.56
C ASP A 628 5.42 -9.26 -16.35
N GLY A 629 4.70 -8.30 -16.93
CA GLY A 629 5.07 -6.88 -16.90
C GLY A 629 5.31 -6.31 -15.51
N TYR A 630 4.61 -6.80 -14.48
CA TYR A 630 4.87 -6.36 -13.10
C TYR A 630 6.20 -6.87 -12.55
N ASP A 631 6.60 -8.10 -12.89
CA ASP A 631 7.91 -8.65 -12.50
C ASP A 631 9.02 -7.86 -13.19
N ALA A 632 8.86 -7.54 -14.48
CA ALA A 632 9.77 -6.66 -15.20
C ALA A 632 9.85 -5.25 -14.58
N ALA A 633 8.73 -4.71 -14.07
CA ALA A 633 8.71 -3.42 -13.38
C ALA A 633 9.49 -3.47 -12.04
N ILE A 634 9.39 -4.57 -11.30
CA ILE A 634 10.16 -4.80 -10.06
C ILE A 634 11.65 -4.94 -10.34
N ASP A 635 12.03 -5.64 -11.41
CA ASP A 635 13.43 -5.77 -11.84
C ASP A 635 14.01 -4.41 -12.24
N LEU A 636 13.28 -3.64 -13.07
CA LEU A 636 13.72 -2.30 -13.48
C LEU A 636 13.84 -1.35 -12.28
N ALA A 637 12.87 -1.35 -11.35
CA ALA A 637 12.92 -0.55 -10.14
C ALA A 637 14.14 -0.93 -9.27
N GLY A 638 14.36 -2.23 -9.06
CA GLY A 638 15.49 -2.75 -8.30
C GLY A 638 16.84 -2.39 -8.92
N TRP A 639 16.96 -2.55 -10.24
CA TRP A 639 18.14 -2.12 -10.99
C TRP A 639 18.40 -0.63 -10.79
N ALA A 640 17.39 0.22 -10.97
CA ALA A 640 17.53 1.66 -10.84
C ALA A 640 18.00 2.06 -9.43
N VAL A 641 17.41 1.45 -8.39
CA VAL A 641 17.83 1.62 -6.99
C VAL A 641 19.29 1.22 -6.75
N ARG A 642 19.77 0.14 -7.40
CA ARG A 642 21.17 -0.30 -7.30
C ARG A 642 22.14 0.61 -8.07
N GLN A 643 21.67 1.34 -9.08
CA GLN A 643 22.51 2.27 -9.85
C GLN A 643 22.75 3.62 -9.15
N THR A 644 21.86 4.04 -8.25
CA THR A 644 21.96 5.35 -7.56
C THR A 644 23.28 5.48 -6.80
N LYS A 645 23.88 6.68 -6.80
CA LYS A 645 25.15 6.97 -6.11
C LYS A 645 24.99 7.88 -4.90
#